data_AF-A0A6J6RPQ5-F1
#
_entry.id   AF-A0A6J6RPQ5-F1
#
_cell.length_a   1.000
_cell.length_b   1.000
_cell.length_c   1.000
_cell.angle_alpha   90.00
_cell.angle_beta   90.00
_cell.angle_gamma   90.00
#
_symmetry.space_group_name_H-M   'P 1'
#
loop_
_entity.id
_entity.type
_entity.pdbx_description
1 polymer ?
#
loop_
_entity_poly.entity_id
_entity_poly.type
_entity_poly.pdbx_seq_one_letter_code
_entity_poly.pdbx_strand_id
1 'polypeptide(L)'
;MTRVAAYVVGRTPGVLLALVGVLAPLLWLAPGAAASGEDDDGLPLPTPGRPWFGPQLDWLTDSAEDYRDRLGSDAALYGQRVAYPLTQDSTFFLRRLVTESAAQGAVPVLSLEPSVPLDELDAEDATALTDELSALHEELDSRYLLRFAPEMNGTWYSWGQQPGAYVEAFRELADVVHDRLPSAAMVWSPVYGAGYPYGAAFGDVDPERNADVETLDTDGDGRLGSGDDPYGPYWPGSEAVDWVGLTLYHYGPDRGRVDNELEDPGTGGETGEEESATGFDIDRVPGEGALRARLNEVYNYGQQAPTRPFYDRFADGFDKPFLMDTGALWIADRRGDPEGEIKRAWWRQVLRADEDWPRIAGILWLEERRREAEARDRIVDWRATRDPDLAAALLRDLEGEVDLGPVTPVVELDPEDVEGGGAEETGGEEQGGPSPDPGLATAVLPVPRPWWLAGSALSLLLLAGLATLAARRRPEWGYAADGHDHAVPGNRDLRLDVVRGLLLVGLVAAHVELLVTTDGPVARLMGGLVGPEAFVLVAGLAVGLRHEALVEAGGALAAASARWRRALTWWSVAVLVALVVLGLRYLPGDADRAVTHWLPGGAGRTGGTDLYVDAAPLLEYPPPWWAVRELFVLRTIPWPLSMLGLLVVLALVTPLLVALLRRRAWWLVLLGSWATYAAGVVWTPDWTRGTWEAAYPPLLWQVVFVHGLVLAHHRREVRALLDRAWLRRALLAVAVVLGLAWAGATTAAAVAGGEPAERLLDLTDGRDLPAGRLVALVLVALVAWLLLTACWRPLARVLEPVVAPVGSAGTTVLAVHVLLLVALAALPLDLATGWVRALATLAVVAVVLLAVRSRVLRAVLPG
;
A
#
# COMPACT_ATOMS: atom_id res chain seq x y z
N MET A 1 17.57 29.86 17.99
CA MET A 1 16.75 28.83 17.32
C MET A 1 16.62 27.54 18.14
N THR A 2 17.43 27.34 19.19
CA THR A 2 17.41 26.17 20.10
C THR A 2 16.31 26.17 21.19
N ARG A 3 15.62 27.29 21.44
CA ARG A 3 14.52 27.37 22.42
C ARG A 3 13.12 27.11 21.84
N VAL A 4 12.97 27.01 20.52
CA VAL A 4 11.67 26.82 19.85
C VAL A 4 11.31 25.33 19.73
N ALA A 5 12.30 24.44 19.61
CA ALA A 5 12.10 22.99 19.60
C ALA A 5 11.64 22.43 20.97
N ALA A 6 12.13 23.00 22.07
CA ALA A 6 11.79 22.53 23.43
C ALA A 6 10.36 22.88 23.89
N TYR A 7 9.69 23.85 23.26
CA TYR A 7 8.36 24.30 23.70
C TYR A 7 7.20 23.46 23.15
N VAL A 8 7.42 22.73 22.04
CA VAL A 8 6.41 21.89 21.38
C VAL A 8 6.45 20.44 21.90
N VAL A 9 7.61 19.97 22.37
CA VAL A 9 7.82 18.57 22.80
C VAL A 9 7.44 18.33 24.28
N GLY A 10 7.35 19.38 25.10
CA GLY A 10 7.27 19.22 26.57
C GLY A 10 5.91 18.90 27.20
N ARG A 11 4.81 18.77 26.45
CA ARG A 11 3.46 18.58 27.06
C ARG A 11 2.49 17.63 26.34
N THR A 12 2.90 17.03 25.23
CA THR A 12 2.09 16.05 24.48
C THR A 12 2.08 14.60 24.99
N PRO A 13 3.07 14.05 25.74
CA PRO A 13 3.06 12.62 26.07
C PRO A 13 2.06 12.24 27.19
N GLY A 14 1.53 13.21 27.96
CA GLY A 14 0.64 12.92 29.10
C GLY A 14 -0.80 12.52 28.73
N VAL A 15 -1.28 12.85 27.53
CA VAL A 15 -2.65 12.53 27.09
C VAL A 15 -2.71 11.17 26.39
N LEU A 16 -1.62 10.78 25.73
CA LEU A 16 -1.49 9.48 25.07
C LEU A 16 -1.39 8.34 26.10
N LEU A 17 -0.58 8.52 27.15
CA LEU A 17 -0.49 7.57 28.26
C LEU A 17 -1.78 7.45 29.08
N ALA A 18 -2.59 8.52 29.16
CA ALA A 18 -3.87 8.48 29.88
C ALA A 18 -5.01 7.83 29.07
N LEU A 19 -4.90 7.78 27.74
CA LEU A 19 -5.90 7.16 26.85
C LEU A 19 -5.63 5.66 26.62
N VAL A 20 -4.36 5.25 26.57
CA VAL A 20 -3.97 3.81 26.53
C VAL A 20 -4.40 3.09 27.81
N GLY A 21 -4.39 3.77 28.96
CA GLY A 21 -4.81 3.20 30.25
C GLY A 21 -6.31 2.89 30.41
N VAL A 22 -7.17 3.31 29.47
CA VAL A 22 -8.63 3.09 29.54
C VAL A 22 -9.11 1.96 28.62
N LEU A 23 -8.33 1.57 27.60
CA LEU A 23 -8.73 0.56 26.60
C LEU A 23 -8.18 -0.86 26.86
N ALA A 24 -7.17 -0.99 27.72
CA ALA A 24 -6.50 -2.26 28.00
C ALA A 24 -7.34 -3.42 28.62
N PRO A 25 -8.49 -3.22 29.30
CA PRO A 25 -9.18 -4.35 29.93
C PRO A 25 -10.30 -5.00 29.10
N LEU A 26 -10.50 -4.64 27.83
CA LEU A 26 -11.62 -5.15 27.02
C LEU A 26 -11.26 -6.19 25.94
N LEU A 27 -9.97 -6.48 25.72
CA LEU A 27 -9.50 -7.30 24.59
C LEU A 27 -9.05 -8.72 24.95
N TRP A 28 -9.47 -9.22 26.10
CA TRP A 28 -9.22 -10.62 26.49
C TRP A 28 -10.57 -11.32 26.63
N LEU A 29 -10.97 -12.09 25.60
CA LEU A 29 -11.78 -13.33 25.65
C LEU A 29 -12.43 -13.64 24.28
N ALA A 30 -11.81 -14.52 23.47
CA ALA A 30 -12.52 -15.51 22.62
C ALA A 30 -11.53 -16.54 22.03
N PRO A 31 -11.89 -17.83 21.91
CA PRO A 31 -11.02 -18.90 21.40
C PRO A 31 -11.30 -19.25 19.93
N GLY A 32 -10.28 -19.78 19.24
CA GLY A 32 -10.35 -20.30 17.87
C GLY A 32 -10.90 -21.73 17.79
N ALA A 33 -11.40 -22.09 16.61
CA ALA A 33 -11.84 -23.43 16.26
C ALA A 33 -11.24 -23.81 14.91
N ALA A 34 -10.44 -24.88 14.91
CA ALA A 34 -9.92 -25.55 13.72
C ALA A 34 -10.89 -26.64 13.25
N ALA A 35 -10.85 -26.99 11.97
CA ALA A 35 -11.41 -28.21 11.44
C ALA A 35 -10.47 -28.77 10.36
N SER A 36 -10.07 -30.03 10.54
CA SER A 36 -9.24 -30.83 9.63
C SER A 36 -10.09 -31.69 8.70
N GLY A 37 -9.56 -31.97 7.51
CA GLY A 37 -10.01 -33.04 6.61
C GLY A 37 -8.78 -33.78 6.05
N GLU A 38 -8.72 -35.09 6.25
CA GLU A 38 -7.76 -36.01 5.62
C GLU A 38 -8.13 -36.23 4.13
N ASP A 39 -7.17 -36.10 3.21
CA ASP A 39 -7.01 -36.92 1.98
C ASP A 39 -5.68 -36.57 1.25
N ASP A 40 -4.73 -37.52 1.20
CA ASP A 40 -3.46 -37.59 0.44
C ASP A 40 -2.51 -36.35 0.48
N ASP A 41 -1.78 -36.19 1.59
CA ASP A 41 -0.93 -35.03 1.94
C ASP A 41 0.36 -34.85 1.09
N GLY A 42 0.68 -35.74 0.14
CA GLY A 42 1.95 -35.72 -0.59
C GLY A 42 2.01 -34.73 -1.77
N LEU A 43 3.21 -34.21 -2.07
CA LEU A 43 3.47 -33.40 -3.28
C LEU A 43 3.18 -34.22 -4.56
N PRO A 44 2.29 -33.77 -5.47
CA PRO A 44 2.09 -34.46 -6.74
C PRO A 44 3.39 -34.47 -7.56
N LEU A 45 3.53 -35.42 -8.47
CA LEU A 45 4.61 -35.43 -9.45
C LEU A 45 4.05 -35.11 -10.84
N PRO A 46 4.81 -34.42 -11.70
CA PRO A 46 4.42 -34.16 -13.07
C PRO A 46 4.20 -35.45 -13.84
N THR A 47 3.38 -35.37 -14.90
CA THR A 47 3.25 -36.49 -15.83
C THR A 47 4.59 -36.72 -16.53
N PRO A 48 5.13 -37.96 -16.58
CA PRO A 48 6.36 -38.24 -17.32
C PRO A 48 6.22 -37.76 -18.78
N GLY A 49 7.22 -37.05 -19.31
CA GLY A 49 7.10 -36.43 -20.62
C GLY A 49 6.69 -34.95 -20.60
N ARG A 50 6.21 -34.44 -19.46
CA ARG A 50 5.59 -33.10 -19.36
C ARG A 50 5.98 -32.43 -18.04
N PRO A 51 7.20 -31.87 -17.95
CA PRO A 51 7.61 -31.15 -16.75
C PRO A 51 6.69 -29.98 -16.45
N TRP A 52 6.57 -29.65 -15.17
CA TRP A 52 5.95 -28.43 -14.71
C TRP A 52 6.80 -27.23 -15.13
N PHE A 53 6.15 -26.18 -15.62
CA PHE A 53 6.82 -24.94 -16.02
C PHE A 53 6.26 -23.75 -15.25
N GLY A 54 7.14 -22.85 -14.83
CA GLY A 54 6.72 -21.58 -14.27
C GLY A 54 7.86 -20.60 -14.02
N PRO A 55 7.54 -19.35 -13.66
CA PRO A 55 8.54 -18.30 -13.47
C PRO A 55 9.07 -18.23 -12.04
N GLN A 56 10.32 -17.80 -11.90
CA GLN A 56 10.80 -17.12 -10.69
C GLN A 56 10.57 -15.61 -10.89
N LEU A 57 9.60 -15.05 -10.16
CA LEU A 57 9.17 -13.66 -10.30
C LEU A 57 9.91 -12.75 -9.32
N ASP A 58 10.02 -11.47 -9.70
CA ASP A 58 10.28 -10.39 -8.74
C ASP A 58 8.96 -9.99 -8.07
N TRP A 59 8.62 -10.65 -6.97
CA TRP A 59 7.38 -10.43 -6.21
C TRP A 59 7.24 -9.02 -5.64
N LEU A 60 8.27 -8.17 -5.67
CA LEU A 60 8.16 -6.75 -5.32
C LEU A 60 7.47 -5.93 -6.42
N THR A 61 7.55 -6.38 -7.68
CA THR A 61 7.07 -5.62 -8.84
C THR A 61 6.15 -6.42 -9.77
N ASP A 62 5.92 -7.70 -9.45
CA ASP A 62 5.15 -8.64 -10.25
C ASP A 62 4.20 -9.47 -9.37
N SER A 63 3.30 -10.21 -10.02
CA SER A 63 2.34 -11.11 -9.38
C SER A 63 2.06 -12.32 -10.27
N ALA A 64 1.48 -13.38 -9.70
CA ALA A 64 1.03 -14.53 -10.47
C ALA A 64 -0.05 -14.14 -11.49
N GLU A 65 -0.92 -13.19 -11.15
CA GLU A 65 -1.95 -12.67 -12.05
C GLU A 65 -1.35 -11.87 -13.20
N ASP A 66 -0.40 -10.98 -12.93
CA ASP A 66 0.30 -10.20 -13.95
C ASP A 66 1.06 -11.12 -14.93
N TYR A 67 1.69 -12.19 -14.42
CA TYR A 67 2.34 -13.18 -15.26
C TYR A 67 1.33 -13.92 -16.16
N ARG A 68 0.21 -14.37 -15.60
CA ARG A 68 -0.88 -15.02 -16.35
C ARG A 68 -1.42 -14.10 -17.45
N ASP A 69 -1.63 -12.83 -17.16
CA ASP A 69 -2.14 -11.84 -18.11
C ASP A 69 -1.15 -11.57 -19.25
N ARG A 70 0.16 -11.56 -18.97
CA ARG A 70 1.20 -11.42 -20.00
C ARG A 70 1.38 -12.67 -20.85
N LEU A 71 1.41 -13.85 -20.23
CA LEU A 71 1.61 -15.12 -20.93
C LEU A 71 0.35 -15.55 -21.69
N GLY A 72 -0.83 -15.30 -21.12
CA GLY A 72 -2.12 -15.81 -21.58
C GLY A 72 -2.46 -17.22 -21.07
N SER A 73 -1.75 -17.71 -20.05
CA SER A 73 -1.94 -19.03 -19.42
C SER A 73 -1.44 -18.98 -17.97
N ASP A 74 -2.03 -19.81 -17.10
CA ASP A 74 -1.49 -20.07 -15.76
C ASP A 74 -0.12 -20.75 -15.83
N ALA A 75 0.55 -20.88 -14.69
CA ALA A 75 1.82 -21.60 -14.54
C ALA A 75 1.69 -22.71 -13.48
N ALA A 76 2.47 -23.78 -13.63
CA ALA A 76 2.48 -24.89 -12.69
C ALA A 76 3.39 -24.63 -11.48
N LEU A 77 4.35 -23.72 -11.62
CA LEU A 77 5.34 -23.36 -10.59
C LEU A 77 5.37 -21.84 -10.41
N TYR A 78 5.63 -21.40 -9.18
CA TYR A 78 5.96 -20.01 -8.89
C TYR A 78 7.14 -19.96 -7.92
N GLY A 79 8.25 -19.35 -8.33
CA GLY A 79 9.48 -19.30 -7.55
C GLY A 79 9.67 -17.98 -6.81
N GLN A 80 10.16 -18.05 -5.57
CA GLN A 80 10.59 -16.88 -4.80
C GLN A 80 11.81 -17.18 -3.93
N ARG A 81 12.62 -16.15 -3.69
CA ARG A 81 13.69 -16.14 -2.67
C ARG A 81 13.18 -15.63 -1.34
N VAL A 82 13.46 -16.35 -0.27
CA VAL A 82 12.97 -16.10 1.09
C VAL A 82 14.14 -16.18 2.06
N ALA A 83 14.34 -15.14 2.87
CA ALA A 83 15.37 -15.16 3.90
C ALA A 83 15.10 -16.27 4.93
N TYR A 84 16.16 -16.94 5.38
CA TYR A 84 16.11 -17.99 6.39
C TYR A 84 17.15 -17.73 7.48
N PRO A 85 16.83 -17.82 8.78
CA PRO A 85 15.51 -18.08 9.38
C PRO A 85 14.45 -17.04 9.00
N LEU A 86 13.17 -17.37 9.19
CA LEU A 86 12.07 -16.49 8.80
C LEU A 86 12.10 -15.18 9.59
N THR A 87 12.20 -14.07 8.87
CA THR A 87 11.94 -12.70 9.35
C THR A 87 10.50 -12.29 9.07
N GLN A 88 10.00 -11.27 9.76
CA GLN A 88 8.64 -10.76 9.55
C GLN A 88 8.37 -10.35 8.08
N ASP A 89 9.37 -9.76 7.40
CA ASP A 89 9.26 -9.39 5.98
C ASP A 89 9.21 -10.63 5.09
N SER A 90 10.05 -11.63 5.36
CA SER A 90 10.09 -12.87 4.59
C SER A 90 8.79 -13.68 4.74
N THR A 91 8.14 -13.62 5.91
CA THR A 91 6.83 -14.24 6.14
C THR A 91 5.73 -13.61 5.30
N PHE A 92 5.72 -12.28 5.13
CA PHE A 92 4.75 -11.61 4.28
C PHE A 92 4.85 -12.07 2.82
N PHE A 93 6.07 -12.07 2.29
CA PHE A 93 6.32 -12.50 0.91
C PHE A 93 6.05 -13.98 0.69
N LEU A 94 6.42 -14.84 1.64
CA LEU A 94 6.10 -16.26 1.63
C LEU A 94 4.58 -16.48 1.58
N ARG A 95 3.80 -15.82 2.46
CA ARG A 95 2.34 -15.95 2.46
C ARG A 95 1.74 -15.52 1.12
N ARG A 96 2.20 -14.38 0.58
CA ARG A 96 1.76 -13.90 -0.74
C ARG A 96 2.00 -14.92 -1.84
N LEU A 97 3.22 -15.45 -1.96
CA LEU A 97 3.55 -16.47 -2.94
C LEU A 97 2.62 -17.67 -2.83
N VAL A 98 2.40 -18.17 -1.61
CA VAL A 98 1.58 -19.36 -1.37
C VAL A 98 0.11 -19.10 -1.72
N THR A 99 -0.45 -17.97 -1.30
CA THR A 99 -1.83 -17.59 -1.64
C THR A 99 -2.04 -17.44 -3.15
N GLU A 100 -1.18 -16.68 -3.83
CA GLU A 100 -1.30 -16.48 -5.28
C GLU A 100 -1.05 -17.78 -6.07
N SER A 101 -0.17 -18.66 -5.58
CA SER A 101 0.04 -19.99 -6.18
C SER A 101 -1.19 -20.88 -6.01
N ALA A 102 -1.80 -20.91 -4.83
CA ALA A 102 -3.02 -21.67 -4.56
C ALA A 102 -4.20 -21.21 -5.42
N ALA A 103 -4.30 -19.91 -5.70
CA ALA A 103 -5.30 -19.31 -6.58
C ALA A 103 -5.26 -19.86 -8.02
N GLN A 104 -4.10 -20.33 -8.47
CA GLN A 104 -3.87 -20.86 -9.82
C GLN A 104 -3.64 -22.38 -9.82
N GLY A 105 -3.74 -23.03 -8.66
CA GLY A 105 -3.40 -24.45 -8.51
C GLY A 105 -1.92 -24.73 -8.87
N ALA A 106 -1.03 -23.82 -8.51
CA ALA A 106 0.42 -23.92 -8.75
C ALA A 106 1.17 -24.37 -7.49
N VAL A 107 2.37 -24.93 -7.69
CA VAL A 107 3.28 -25.31 -6.59
C VAL A 107 4.30 -24.18 -6.34
N PRO A 108 4.30 -23.55 -5.15
CA PRO A 108 5.34 -22.61 -4.75
C PRO A 108 6.72 -23.28 -4.59
N VAL A 109 7.76 -22.65 -5.17
CA VAL A 109 9.17 -23.01 -5.02
C VAL A 109 9.85 -21.96 -4.13
N LEU A 110 10.13 -22.34 -2.88
CA LEU A 110 10.74 -21.47 -1.87
C LEU A 110 12.25 -21.67 -1.85
N SER A 111 12.99 -20.68 -2.34
CA SER A 111 14.46 -20.66 -2.23
C SER A 111 14.86 -20.02 -0.91
N LEU A 112 15.22 -20.85 0.07
CA LEU A 112 15.56 -20.43 1.42
C LEU A 112 17.02 -19.94 1.45
N GLU A 113 17.22 -18.65 1.72
CA GLU A 113 18.53 -17.99 1.70
C GLU A 113 19.03 -17.71 3.12
N PRO A 114 20.06 -18.43 3.61
CA PRO A 114 20.64 -18.20 4.93
C PRO A 114 21.11 -16.76 5.12
N SER A 115 20.54 -16.10 6.11
CA SER A 115 20.89 -14.74 6.54
C SER A 115 21.83 -14.71 7.74
N VAL A 116 22.07 -15.87 8.35
CA VAL A 116 22.99 -16.14 9.46
C VAL A 116 23.98 -17.24 9.05
N PRO A 117 25.11 -17.41 9.76
CA PRO A 117 26.03 -18.53 9.53
C PRO A 117 25.32 -19.89 9.58
N LEU A 118 25.77 -20.85 8.75
CA LEU A 118 25.12 -22.15 8.63
C LEU A 118 25.14 -22.97 9.92
N ASP A 119 26.16 -22.78 10.77
CA ASP A 119 26.32 -23.45 12.07
C ASP A 119 25.48 -22.82 13.20
N GLU A 120 24.85 -21.67 12.94
CA GLU A 120 23.87 -21.04 13.84
C GLU A 120 22.43 -21.49 13.57
N LEU A 121 22.15 -22.16 12.44
CA LEU A 121 20.82 -22.68 12.11
C LEU A 121 20.51 -23.95 12.91
N ASP A 122 19.34 -24.00 13.55
CA ASP A 122 18.94 -25.14 14.37
C ASP A 122 17.50 -25.65 14.12
N ALA A 123 17.11 -26.70 14.83
CA ALA A 123 15.77 -27.27 14.77
C ALA A 123 14.63 -26.28 15.13
N GLU A 124 14.89 -25.21 15.89
CA GLU A 124 13.89 -24.19 16.23
C GLU A 124 13.55 -23.36 14.99
N ASP A 125 14.57 -22.98 14.21
CA ASP A 125 14.39 -22.28 12.93
C ASP A 125 13.63 -23.14 11.91
N ALA A 126 14.00 -24.42 11.81
CA ALA A 126 13.30 -25.39 10.96
C ALA A 126 11.85 -25.61 11.42
N THR A 127 11.63 -25.70 12.73
CA THR A 127 10.28 -25.81 13.31
C THR A 127 9.43 -24.60 12.97
N ALA A 128 9.95 -23.38 13.12
CA ALA A 128 9.22 -22.15 12.81
C ALA A 128 8.80 -22.08 11.34
N LEU A 129 9.67 -22.49 10.41
CA LEU A 129 9.33 -22.61 8.99
C LEU A 129 8.23 -23.65 8.76
N THR A 130 8.37 -24.85 9.32
CA THR A 130 7.37 -25.92 9.14
C THR A 130 6.01 -25.58 9.75
N ASP A 131 5.96 -24.87 10.89
CA ASP A 131 4.71 -24.46 11.52
C ASP A 131 3.96 -23.43 10.65
N GLU A 132 4.67 -22.48 10.05
CA GLU A 132 4.10 -21.49 9.15
C GLU A 132 3.56 -22.14 7.86
N LEU A 133 4.35 -23.03 7.24
CA LEU A 133 3.95 -23.73 6.02
C LEU A 133 2.84 -24.76 6.26
N SER A 134 2.82 -25.39 7.43
CA SER A 134 1.75 -26.31 7.84
C SER A 134 0.44 -25.55 8.02
N ALA A 135 0.46 -24.40 8.68
CA ALA A 135 -0.71 -23.54 8.82
C ALA A 135 -1.27 -23.09 7.45
N LEU A 136 -0.40 -22.71 6.52
CA LEU A 136 -0.79 -22.37 5.16
C LEU A 136 -1.31 -23.57 4.37
N HIS A 137 -0.74 -24.75 4.59
CA HIS A 137 -1.22 -25.99 3.98
C HIS A 137 -2.63 -26.33 4.47
N GLU A 138 -2.90 -26.24 5.77
CA GLU A 138 -4.24 -26.44 6.35
C GLU A 138 -5.27 -25.43 5.82
N GLU A 139 -4.84 -24.20 5.54
CA GLU A 139 -5.69 -23.10 5.06
C GLU A 139 -5.98 -23.18 3.55
N LEU A 140 -4.97 -23.49 2.74
CA LEU A 140 -4.97 -23.31 1.29
C LEU A 140 -4.69 -24.58 0.49
N ASP A 141 -4.57 -25.74 1.15
CA ASP A 141 -4.20 -27.02 0.52
C ASP A 141 -2.92 -26.94 -0.33
N SER A 142 -2.00 -26.04 0.05
CA SER A 142 -0.76 -25.77 -0.69
C SER A 142 0.31 -26.84 -0.45
N ARG A 143 1.13 -27.10 -1.46
CA ARG A 143 2.26 -28.04 -1.43
C ARG A 143 3.53 -27.32 -1.87
N TYR A 144 4.69 -27.67 -1.34
CA TYR A 144 5.89 -26.83 -1.45
C TYR A 144 7.11 -27.57 -2.01
N LEU A 145 7.93 -26.87 -2.78
CA LEU A 145 9.32 -27.25 -3.09
C LEU A 145 10.27 -26.34 -2.30
N LEU A 146 11.02 -26.90 -1.36
CA LEU A 146 11.92 -26.16 -0.48
C LEU A 146 13.36 -26.29 -0.97
N ARG A 147 13.87 -25.25 -1.62
CA ARG A 147 15.24 -25.16 -2.15
C ARG A 147 16.14 -24.45 -1.14
N PHE A 148 16.79 -25.23 -0.26
CA PHE A 148 17.64 -24.68 0.79
C PHE A 148 19.04 -24.29 0.29
N ALA A 149 19.44 -23.05 0.56
CA ALA A 149 20.75 -22.49 0.30
C ALA A 149 21.29 -22.88 -1.10
N PRO A 150 20.56 -22.52 -2.18
CA PRO A 150 20.95 -22.90 -3.53
C PRO A 150 22.32 -22.31 -3.90
N GLU A 151 22.95 -22.90 -4.91
CA GLU A 151 24.24 -22.45 -5.45
C GLU A 151 25.38 -22.42 -4.41
N MET A 152 25.29 -23.27 -3.38
CA MET A 152 26.27 -23.43 -2.31
C MET A 152 27.69 -23.78 -2.78
N ASN A 153 27.83 -24.33 -3.99
CA ASN A 153 29.11 -24.60 -4.61
C ASN A 153 29.71 -23.38 -5.35
N GLY A 154 28.99 -22.25 -5.43
CA GLY A 154 29.49 -20.97 -5.91
C GLY A 154 30.19 -20.15 -4.82
N THR A 155 30.66 -18.95 -5.17
CA THR A 155 31.45 -18.09 -4.26
C THR A 155 30.84 -16.71 -3.99
N TRP A 156 29.64 -16.43 -4.53
CA TRP A 156 28.97 -15.13 -4.43
C TRP A 156 27.96 -15.03 -3.27
N TYR A 157 27.73 -16.12 -2.53
CA TYR A 157 26.88 -16.15 -1.35
C TYR A 157 27.69 -16.46 -0.08
N SER A 158 27.22 -15.93 1.05
CA SER A 158 27.86 -16.14 2.36
C SER A 158 27.85 -17.60 2.83
N TRP A 159 26.93 -18.42 2.32
CA TRP A 159 26.86 -19.87 2.56
C TRP A 159 27.65 -20.70 1.52
N GLY A 160 28.29 -20.04 0.55
CA GLY A 160 29.07 -20.68 -0.49
C GLY A 160 30.35 -21.33 0.06
N GLN A 161 30.85 -22.36 -0.64
CA GLN A 161 32.14 -23.01 -0.36
C GLN A 161 32.31 -23.59 1.06
N GLN A 162 31.20 -23.97 1.72
CA GLN A 162 31.20 -24.55 3.08
C GLN A 162 30.49 -25.92 3.10
N PRO A 163 31.04 -26.97 2.45
CA PRO A 163 30.37 -28.26 2.28
C PRO A 163 30.00 -28.94 3.60
N GLY A 164 30.85 -28.86 4.63
CA GLY A 164 30.58 -29.48 5.92
C GLY A 164 29.35 -28.86 6.60
N ALA A 165 29.40 -27.55 6.82
CA ALA A 165 28.31 -26.81 7.45
C ALA A 165 27.01 -26.85 6.61
N TYR A 166 27.12 -26.83 5.28
CA TYR A 166 25.98 -26.96 4.38
C TYR A 166 25.26 -28.29 4.53
N VAL A 167 26.01 -29.40 4.53
CA VAL A 167 25.42 -30.75 4.64
C VAL A 167 24.77 -30.95 6.01
N GLU A 168 25.36 -30.42 7.08
CA GLU A 168 24.78 -30.46 8.43
C GLU A 168 23.46 -29.68 8.49
N ALA A 169 23.46 -28.41 8.07
CA ALA A 169 22.26 -27.57 8.08
C ALA A 169 21.15 -28.11 7.15
N PHE A 170 21.50 -28.65 5.98
CA PHE A 170 20.53 -29.25 5.07
C PHE A 170 19.84 -30.45 5.70
N ARG A 171 20.60 -31.33 6.38
CA ARG A 171 20.05 -32.50 7.05
C ARG A 171 19.15 -32.12 8.23
N GLU A 172 19.57 -31.15 9.04
CA GLU A 172 18.76 -30.65 10.16
C GLU A 172 17.39 -30.16 9.68
N LEU A 173 17.36 -29.35 8.61
CA LEU A 173 16.13 -28.88 8.01
C LEU A 173 15.31 -30.03 7.39
N ALA A 174 15.96 -30.93 6.65
CA ALA A 174 15.28 -32.06 6.00
C ALA A 174 14.62 -33.00 7.02
N ASP A 175 15.31 -33.32 8.12
CA ASP A 175 14.79 -34.19 9.18
C ASP A 175 13.50 -33.61 9.79
N VAL A 176 13.45 -32.29 10.02
CA VAL A 176 12.26 -31.61 10.57
C VAL A 176 11.13 -31.53 9.53
N VAL A 177 11.45 -31.23 8.26
CA VAL A 177 10.47 -31.17 7.16
C VAL A 177 9.83 -32.54 6.93
N HIS A 178 10.63 -33.60 6.84
CA HIS A 178 10.14 -34.97 6.62
C HIS A 178 9.31 -35.50 7.78
N ASP A 179 9.59 -35.07 9.02
CA ASP A 179 8.80 -35.47 10.20
C ASP A 179 7.47 -34.69 10.31
N ARG A 180 7.44 -33.41 9.93
CA ARG A 180 6.35 -32.49 10.28
C ARG A 180 5.52 -31.95 9.12
N LEU A 181 6.05 -31.96 7.89
CA LEU A 181 5.43 -31.29 6.74
C LEU A 181 5.46 -32.18 5.49
N PRO A 182 4.61 -33.24 5.43
CA PRO A 182 4.57 -34.17 4.29
C PRO A 182 4.15 -33.49 2.96
N SER A 183 3.55 -32.30 3.02
CA SER A 183 3.18 -31.48 1.88
C SER A 183 4.35 -30.72 1.24
N ALA A 184 5.56 -30.81 1.81
CA ALA A 184 6.78 -30.20 1.30
C ALA A 184 7.82 -31.24 0.85
N ALA A 185 8.61 -30.87 -0.15
CA ALA A 185 9.74 -31.67 -0.63
C ALA A 185 11.03 -30.85 -0.65
N MET A 186 12.12 -31.44 -0.13
CA MET A 186 13.45 -30.83 -0.06
C MET A 186 14.17 -30.91 -1.41
N VAL A 187 14.68 -29.76 -1.88
CA VAL A 187 15.39 -29.61 -3.15
C VAL A 187 16.86 -29.27 -2.92
N TRP A 188 17.77 -30.14 -3.37
CA TRP A 188 19.21 -29.88 -3.36
C TRP A 188 19.66 -29.32 -4.71
N SER A 189 20.05 -28.04 -4.77
CA SER A 189 20.24 -27.32 -6.03
C SER A 189 21.56 -26.54 -6.12
N PRO A 190 22.65 -27.17 -6.56
CA PRO A 190 23.89 -26.47 -6.90
C PRO A 190 23.79 -25.63 -8.18
N VAL A 191 24.79 -24.78 -8.42
CA VAL A 191 25.01 -24.09 -9.71
C VAL A 191 25.86 -24.95 -10.65
N TYR A 192 25.67 -24.79 -11.94
CA TYR A 192 26.44 -25.47 -12.98
C TYR A 192 27.96 -25.30 -12.82
N GLY A 193 28.69 -26.41 -12.70
CA GLY A 193 30.08 -26.51 -12.21
C GLY A 193 31.16 -25.95 -13.13
N ALA A 194 30.82 -25.50 -14.35
CA ALA A 194 31.80 -25.00 -15.30
C ALA A 194 32.42 -23.69 -14.81
N GLY A 195 33.70 -23.76 -14.46
CA GLY A 195 34.43 -22.63 -13.88
C GLY A 195 34.70 -22.75 -12.39
N TYR A 196 34.32 -23.87 -11.75
CA TYR A 196 34.74 -24.20 -10.39
C TYR A 196 36.29 -24.15 -10.25
N PRO A 197 36.85 -23.69 -9.11
CA PRO A 197 36.18 -23.18 -7.89
C PRO A 197 35.69 -21.73 -7.95
N TYR A 198 35.59 -21.13 -9.13
CA TYR A 198 35.09 -19.77 -9.35
C TYR A 198 35.95 -18.68 -8.70
N GLY A 199 37.25 -18.94 -8.51
CA GLY A 199 38.19 -18.02 -7.85
C GLY A 199 38.22 -16.60 -8.44
N ALA A 200 37.88 -16.44 -9.73
CA ALA A 200 37.72 -15.15 -10.41
C ALA A 200 36.30 -14.85 -10.89
N ALA A 201 35.28 -15.32 -10.17
CA ALA A 201 33.91 -14.92 -10.44
C ALA A 201 33.66 -13.44 -10.05
N PHE A 202 32.88 -12.74 -10.87
CA PHE A 202 32.45 -11.39 -10.52
C PHE A 202 31.49 -11.47 -9.32
N GLY A 203 31.74 -10.70 -8.26
CA GLY A 203 30.91 -10.71 -7.05
C GLY A 203 31.35 -11.70 -5.96
N ASP A 204 32.58 -12.22 -6.04
CA ASP A 204 33.18 -13.10 -5.04
C ASP A 204 33.07 -12.53 -3.62
N VAL A 205 32.59 -13.37 -2.70
CA VAL A 205 32.57 -13.14 -1.26
C VAL A 205 33.57 -14.13 -0.68
N ASP A 206 34.63 -13.67 -0.01
CA ASP A 206 35.65 -14.54 0.59
C ASP A 206 35.01 -15.44 1.66
N PRO A 207 34.72 -16.73 1.36
CA PRO A 207 33.99 -17.60 2.28
C PRO A 207 34.96 -18.13 3.34
N GLU A 208 34.46 -18.45 4.53
CA GLU A 208 35.27 -19.07 5.58
C GLU A 208 35.56 -20.55 5.24
N ARG A 209 36.50 -20.80 4.30
CA ARG A 209 36.84 -22.14 3.77
C ARG A 209 37.82 -22.93 4.64
N ASN A 210 38.43 -22.29 5.63
CA ASN A 210 39.58 -22.83 6.37
C ASN A 210 39.33 -24.21 7.02
N ALA A 211 38.09 -24.54 7.36
CA ALA A 211 37.72 -25.84 7.93
C ALA A 211 37.43 -26.93 6.89
N ASP A 212 37.17 -26.56 5.63
CA ASP A 212 36.64 -27.45 4.59
C ASP A 212 37.60 -27.70 3.42
N VAL A 213 38.81 -27.14 3.44
CA VAL A 213 39.82 -27.28 2.37
C VAL A 213 40.08 -28.73 1.97
N GLU A 214 40.25 -29.64 2.94
CA GLU A 214 40.48 -31.07 2.67
C GLU A 214 39.27 -31.76 2.02
N THR A 215 38.06 -31.24 2.23
CA THR A 215 36.81 -31.76 1.67
C THR A 215 36.60 -31.26 0.24
N LEU A 216 37.09 -30.06 -0.07
CA LEU A 216 36.98 -29.41 -1.37
C LEU A 216 38.06 -29.89 -2.37
N ASP A 217 39.27 -30.20 -1.89
CA ASP A 217 40.35 -30.85 -2.66
C ASP A 217 40.05 -32.35 -2.85
N THR A 218 39.19 -32.65 -3.81
CA THR A 218 38.67 -34.00 -4.09
C THR A 218 39.63 -34.85 -4.92
N ASP A 219 40.57 -34.24 -5.64
CA ASP A 219 41.61 -34.97 -6.38
C ASP A 219 42.93 -35.15 -5.59
N GLY A 220 43.07 -34.42 -4.46
CA GLY A 220 44.12 -34.57 -3.46
C GLY A 220 45.46 -33.96 -3.88
N ASP A 221 45.45 -33.00 -4.80
CA ASP A 221 46.66 -32.36 -5.32
C ASP A 221 47.15 -31.18 -4.46
N GLY A 222 46.39 -30.82 -3.42
CA GLY A 222 46.69 -29.74 -2.48
C GLY A 222 46.33 -28.35 -2.99
N ARG A 223 45.62 -28.25 -4.12
CA ARG A 223 45.07 -27.01 -4.70
C ARG A 223 43.57 -27.19 -4.87
N LEU A 224 42.87 -26.07 -5.08
CA LEU A 224 41.45 -26.13 -5.48
C LEU A 224 41.34 -25.70 -6.93
N GLY A 225 40.90 -26.59 -7.81
CA GLY A 225 40.95 -26.39 -9.25
C GLY A 225 39.80 -27.04 -10.02
N SER A 226 39.88 -27.00 -11.36
CA SER A 226 38.84 -27.59 -12.22
C SER A 226 38.85 -29.13 -12.23
N GLY A 227 39.87 -29.75 -11.62
CA GLY A 227 39.94 -31.19 -11.41
C GLY A 227 39.02 -31.69 -10.30
N ASP A 228 38.61 -30.79 -9.42
CA ASP A 228 37.76 -31.11 -8.29
C ASP A 228 36.29 -31.32 -8.66
N ASP A 229 35.63 -32.19 -7.91
CA ASP A 229 34.20 -32.45 -8.03
C ASP A 229 33.40 -31.28 -7.43
N PRO A 230 32.73 -30.44 -8.25
CA PRO A 230 32.06 -29.25 -7.76
C PRO A 230 30.74 -29.54 -7.03
N TYR A 231 30.36 -30.82 -6.91
CA TYR A 231 29.04 -31.25 -6.43
C TYR A 231 29.11 -32.23 -5.28
N GLY A 232 29.96 -33.27 -5.39
CA GLY A 232 30.05 -34.37 -4.43
C GLY A 232 30.18 -33.95 -2.96
N PRO A 233 31.08 -33.00 -2.63
CA PRO A 233 31.25 -32.49 -1.27
C PRO A 233 29.96 -31.96 -0.61
N TYR A 234 29.03 -31.41 -1.39
CA TYR A 234 27.80 -30.78 -0.89
C TYR A 234 26.61 -31.72 -0.85
N TRP A 235 26.76 -33.01 -1.22
CA TRP A 235 25.64 -33.95 -1.28
C TRP A 235 25.21 -34.40 0.13
N PRO A 236 24.00 -34.03 0.59
CA PRO A 236 23.57 -34.36 1.95
C PRO A 236 23.10 -35.81 2.10
N GLY A 237 22.89 -36.54 0.99
CA GLY A 237 22.44 -37.93 1.00
C GLY A 237 21.04 -38.11 0.40
N SER A 238 20.77 -39.28 -0.16
CA SER A 238 19.51 -39.55 -0.88
C SER A 238 18.25 -39.59 -0.01
N GLU A 239 18.41 -39.79 1.30
CA GLU A 239 17.29 -39.78 2.26
C GLU A 239 16.84 -38.36 2.61
N ALA A 240 17.77 -37.39 2.63
CA ALA A 240 17.45 -36.00 2.93
C ALA A 240 16.91 -35.21 1.72
N VAL A 241 17.15 -35.70 0.49
CA VAL A 241 16.82 -35.00 -0.76
C VAL A 241 15.63 -35.65 -1.44
N ASP A 242 14.58 -34.88 -1.70
CA ASP A 242 13.41 -35.35 -2.46
C ASP A 242 13.56 -35.03 -3.95
N TRP A 243 14.10 -33.85 -4.28
CA TRP A 243 14.32 -33.38 -5.65
C TRP A 243 15.77 -32.91 -5.83
N VAL A 244 16.33 -33.18 -7.01
CA VAL A 244 17.64 -32.66 -7.42
C VAL A 244 17.43 -31.42 -8.28
N GLY A 245 18.03 -30.31 -7.88
CA GLY A 245 17.99 -29.05 -8.62
C GLY A 245 19.30 -28.77 -9.36
N LEU A 246 19.26 -27.91 -10.38
CA LEU A 246 20.46 -27.33 -10.96
C LEU A 246 20.17 -25.91 -11.48
N THR A 247 20.94 -24.92 -11.02
CA THR A 247 20.92 -23.59 -11.63
C THR A 247 21.83 -23.57 -12.87
N LEU A 248 21.24 -23.30 -14.03
CA LEU A 248 21.91 -23.37 -15.33
C LEU A 248 21.38 -22.28 -16.27
N TYR A 249 22.11 -21.16 -16.35
CA TYR A 249 21.78 -20.02 -17.21
C TYR A 249 22.56 -20.02 -18.54
N HIS A 250 21.97 -19.37 -19.55
CA HIS A 250 22.66 -19.01 -20.79
C HIS A 250 23.14 -17.56 -20.75
N TYR A 251 24.40 -17.36 -20.33
CA TYR A 251 25.10 -16.08 -20.38
C TYR A 251 25.72 -15.75 -21.75
N GLY A 252 26.03 -16.78 -22.55
CA GLY A 252 26.80 -16.68 -23.79
C GLY A 252 28.01 -17.64 -23.83
N PRO A 253 28.78 -17.68 -24.93
CA PRO A 253 30.09 -18.33 -24.97
C PRO A 253 31.04 -17.69 -23.97
N ASP A 254 31.67 -18.49 -23.11
CA ASP A 254 32.73 -18.03 -22.24
C ASP A 254 33.96 -17.65 -23.09
N ARG A 255 34.55 -16.49 -22.83
CA ARG A 255 35.77 -16.03 -23.54
C ARG A 255 37.06 -16.46 -22.85
N GLY A 256 36.94 -17.20 -21.74
CA GLY A 256 38.04 -17.76 -20.97
C GLY A 256 38.33 -16.95 -19.72
N ARG A 257 38.82 -17.66 -18.70
CA ARG A 257 39.29 -17.12 -17.42
C ARG A 257 40.81 -17.20 -17.37
N VAL A 258 41.45 -16.14 -16.87
CA VAL A 258 42.93 -16.02 -16.87
C VAL A 258 43.54 -16.64 -15.61
N ASP A 259 42.81 -16.64 -14.50
CA ASP A 259 43.20 -17.28 -13.25
C ASP A 259 41.94 -17.82 -12.58
N ASN A 260 41.89 -19.12 -12.31
CA ASN A 260 40.67 -19.76 -11.81
C ASN A 260 40.98 -20.89 -10.80
N GLU A 261 42.27 -21.23 -10.64
CA GLU A 261 42.76 -22.21 -9.68
C GLU A 261 43.26 -21.48 -8.43
N LEU A 262 42.95 -22.01 -7.25
CA LEU A 262 43.40 -21.42 -5.99
C LEU A 262 44.63 -22.20 -5.49
N GLU A 263 45.78 -21.53 -5.48
CA GLU A 263 47.04 -22.14 -5.00
C GLU A 263 47.07 -22.34 -3.48
N ASP A 264 46.38 -21.47 -2.74
CA ASP A 264 46.13 -21.59 -1.30
C ASP A 264 44.61 -21.62 -1.07
N PRO A 265 44.02 -22.82 -0.92
CA PRO A 265 42.58 -22.98 -0.77
C PRO A 265 42.00 -22.29 0.48
N GLY A 266 42.82 -21.98 1.49
CA GLY A 266 42.38 -21.36 2.75
C GLY A 266 42.27 -19.84 2.70
N THR A 267 42.93 -19.18 1.74
CA THR A 267 42.97 -17.71 1.63
C THR A 267 42.02 -17.13 0.59
N GLY A 268 41.27 -17.96 -0.14
CA GLY A 268 40.39 -17.52 -1.22
C GLY A 268 41.15 -17.01 -2.45
N GLY A 269 40.41 -16.42 -3.42
CA GLY A 269 40.99 -15.71 -4.56
C GLY A 269 41.46 -14.29 -4.20
N GLU A 270 42.32 -13.67 -5.01
CA GLU A 270 42.73 -12.27 -4.78
C GLU A 270 41.58 -11.33 -5.13
N THR A 271 40.84 -10.83 -4.13
CA THR A 271 39.74 -9.89 -4.36
C THR A 271 40.24 -8.52 -4.87
N GLY A 272 39.94 -8.14 -6.12
CA GLY A 272 40.31 -6.83 -6.68
C GLY A 272 40.32 -6.69 -8.21
N GLU A 273 40.78 -5.53 -8.70
CA GLU A 273 40.85 -5.19 -10.15
C GLU A 273 41.86 -6.02 -10.97
N GLU A 274 42.66 -6.90 -10.33
CA GLU A 274 43.75 -7.65 -10.98
C GLU A 274 43.30 -9.01 -11.59
N GLU A 275 42.17 -9.58 -11.17
CA GLU A 275 41.60 -10.77 -11.81
C GLU A 275 40.77 -10.41 -13.05
N SER A 276 41.32 -10.72 -14.22
CA SER A 276 40.69 -10.42 -15.51
C SER A 276 39.90 -11.62 -16.06
N ALA A 277 38.71 -11.88 -15.52
CA ALA A 277 37.73 -12.65 -16.28
C ALA A 277 37.35 -11.86 -17.54
N THR A 278 37.66 -12.39 -18.74
CA THR A 278 37.32 -11.70 -19.99
C THR A 278 35.79 -11.63 -20.22
N GLY A 279 35.04 -12.38 -19.41
CA GLY A 279 33.59 -12.43 -19.32
C GLY A 279 32.97 -13.31 -20.41
N PHE A 280 31.64 -13.28 -20.48
CA PHE A 280 30.92 -13.96 -21.55
C PHE A 280 30.81 -13.07 -22.80
N ASP A 281 30.75 -13.69 -23.97
CA ASP A 281 30.20 -13.05 -25.16
C ASP A 281 28.68 -12.98 -25.00
N ILE A 282 28.22 -11.96 -24.30
CA ILE A 282 26.81 -11.69 -24.00
C ILE A 282 26.01 -11.38 -25.27
N ASP A 283 24.69 -11.50 -25.16
CA ASP A 283 23.73 -11.25 -26.25
C ASP A 283 24.01 -12.14 -27.48
N ARG A 284 24.20 -13.45 -27.25
CA ARG A 284 24.50 -14.44 -28.30
C ARG A 284 23.47 -15.55 -28.36
N VAL A 285 23.04 -15.90 -29.56
CA VAL A 285 22.17 -17.06 -29.78
C VAL A 285 22.91 -18.33 -29.36
N PRO A 286 22.33 -19.18 -28.49
CA PRO A 286 22.95 -20.46 -28.13
C PRO A 286 23.08 -21.35 -29.37
N GLY A 287 24.24 -21.99 -29.51
CA GLY A 287 24.46 -23.00 -30.56
C GLY A 287 23.52 -24.21 -30.40
N GLU A 288 23.36 -24.98 -31.47
CA GLU A 288 22.61 -26.24 -31.41
C GLU A 288 23.24 -27.19 -30.38
N GLY A 289 22.42 -27.73 -29.47
CA GLY A 289 22.87 -28.65 -28.42
C GLY A 289 23.65 -27.99 -27.27
N ALA A 290 23.60 -26.66 -27.13
CA ALA A 290 24.25 -25.94 -26.03
C ALA A 290 23.77 -26.38 -24.63
N LEU A 291 22.49 -26.70 -24.46
CA LEU A 291 21.99 -27.27 -23.19
C LEU A 291 22.52 -28.71 -23.00
N ARG A 292 22.43 -29.54 -24.05
CA ARG A 292 22.95 -30.92 -24.02
C ARG A 292 24.42 -30.96 -23.65
N ALA A 293 25.22 -30.04 -24.19
CA ALA A 293 26.63 -29.94 -23.86
C ALA A 293 26.85 -29.57 -22.37
N ARG A 294 25.96 -28.77 -21.78
CA ARG A 294 26.04 -28.42 -20.36
C ARG A 294 25.63 -29.58 -19.46
N LEU A 295 24.49 -30.23 -19.72
CA LEU A 295 24.03 -31.38 -18.92
C LEU A 295 24.93 -32.61 -19.03
N ASN A 296 25.71 -32.74 -20.12
CA ASN A 296 26.77 -33.74 -20.24
C ASN A 296 28.13 -33.26 -19.68
N GLU A 297 28.21 -32.05 -19.13
CA GLU A 297 29.43 -31.47 -18.57
C GLU A 297 30.62 -31.46 -19.53
N VAL A 298 30.35 -31.16 -20.80
CA VAL A 298 31.37 -30.98 -21.84
C VAL A 298 31.54 -29.51 -22.25
N TYR A 299 30.59 -28.65 -21.88
CA TYR A 299 30.66 -27.21 -22.16
C TYR A 299 31.49 -26.50 -21.08
N ASN A 300 32.61 -25.89 -21.44
CA ASN A 300 33.52 -25.17 -20.54
C ASN A 300 34.22 -26.00 -19.44
N TYR A 301 34.20 -27.33 -19.50
CA TYR A 301 34.92 -28.24 -18.57
C TYR A 301 36.36 -28.62 -19.01
N GLY A 302 36.86 -28.09 -20.14
CA GLY A 302 38.21 -28.40 -20.63
C GLY A 302 38.42 -29.89 -20.95
N GLN A 303 39.64 -30.42 -20.75
CA GLN A 303 39.94 -31.86 -20.95
C GLN A 303 39.58 -32.75 -19.73
N GLN A 304 39.06 -32.16 -18.66
CA GLN A 304 38.79 -32.80 -17.36
C GLN A 304 37.28 -33.00 -17.13
N ALA A 305 36.52 -33.32 -18.18
CA ALA A 305 35.11 -33.64 -18.01
C ALA A 305 34.95 -34.83 -17.03
N PRO A 306 34.02 -34.75 -16.06
CA PRO A 306 33.83 -35.83 -15.12
C PRO A 306 33.40 -37.11 -15.82
N THR A 307 33.78 -38.26 -15.26
CA THR A 307 33.47 -39.56 -15.87
C THR A 307 31.98 -39.86 -15.94
N ARG A 308 31.19 -39.21 -15.07
CA ARG A 308 29.72 -39.21 -15.08
C ARG A 308 29.21 -37.79 -14.82
N PRO A 309 28.32 -37.26 -15.65
CA PRO A 309 27.67 -35.97 -15.41
C PRO A 309 26.76 -35.96 -14.18
N PHE A 310 26.44 -34.76 -13.69
CA PHE A 310 25.65 -34.42 -12.52
C PHE A 310 24.29 -35.10 -12.55
N TYR A 311 23.58 -34.97 -13.66
CA TYR A 311 22.26 -35.57 -13.82
C TYR A 311 22.32 -37.10 -13.62
N ASP A 312 23.27 -37.78 -14.26
CA ASP A 312 23.42 -39.24 -14.16
C ASP A 312 23.80 -39.68 -12.74
N ARG A 313 24.58 -38.86 -12.03
CA ARG A 313 25.04 -39.14 -10.68
C ARG A 313 23.93 -38.98 -9.65
N PHE A 314 23.21 -37.87 -9.72
CA PHE A 314 22.35 -37.43 -8.61
C PHE A 314 20.86 -37.59 -8.92
N ALA A 315 20.41 -37.24 -10.12
CA ALA A 315 19.00 -37.35 -10.48
C ALA A 315 18.64 -38.79 -10.91
N ASP A 316 19.29 -39.31 -11.96
CA ASP A 316 19.04 -40.67 -12.44
C ASP A 316 19.56 -41.73 -11.46
N GLY A 317 20.78 -41.51 -10.94
CA GLY A 317 21.44 -42.44 -10.03
C GLY A 317 20.68 -42.72 -8.72
N PHE A 318 19.90 -41.75 -8.22
CA PHE A 318 19.10 -41.88 -7.00
C PHE A 318 17.59 -41.86 -7.25
N ASP A 319 17.14 -41.95 -8.51
CA ASP A 319 15.71 -41.97 -8.86
C ASP A 319 14.95 -40.71 -8.38
N LYS A 320 15.58 -39.54 -8.48
CA LYS A 320 15.03 -38.26 -8.00
C LYS A 320 14.50 -37.40 -9.16
N PRO A 321 13.35 -36.73 -9.01
CA PRO A 321 12.90 -35.72 -9.97
C PRO A 321 13.89 -34.55 -10.05
N PHE A 322 13.98 -33.93 -11.22
CA PHE A 322 14.94 -32.88 -11.52
C PHE A 322 14.26 -31.52 -11.75
N LEU A 323 14.66 -30.51 -10.98
CA LEU A 323 14.23 -29.12 -11.13
C LEU A 323 15.35 -28.29 -11.79
N MET A 324 15.09 -27.75 -12.98
CA MET A 324 16.05 -26.89 -13.66
C MET A 324 15.68 -25.41 -13.48
N ASP A 325 16.57 -24.64 -12.88
CA ASP A 325 16.47 -23.17 -12.83
C ASP A 325 17.29 -22.57 -13.98
N THR A 326 16.65 -21.81 -14.86
CA THR A 326 17.26 -21.38 -16.12
C THR A 326 16.73 -20.06 -16.63
N GLY A 327 17.41 -19.51 -17.64
CA GLY A 327 17.13 -18.22 -18.23
C GLY A 327 18.17 -17.90 -19.29
N ALA A 328 17.86 -16.94 -20.16
CA ALA A 328 18.77 -16.49 -21.20
C ALA A 328 19.02 -14.99 -21.09
N LEU A 329 20.29 -14.64 -20.91
CA LEU A 329 20.75 -13.27 -20.71
C LEU A 329 20.49 -12.44 -21.96
N TRP A 330 19.90 -11.26 -21.76
CA TRP A 330 19.80 -10.24 -22.80
C TRP A 330 19.91 -8.82 -22.22
N ILE A 331 20.60 -7.93 -22.95
CA ILE A 331 20.80 -6.53 -22.57
C ILE A 331 20.33 -5.59 -23.68
N ALA A 332 19.59 -4.55 -23.28
CA ALA A 332 18.97 -3.58 -24.19
C ALA A 332 19.96 -2.50 -24.71
N ASP A 333 21.14 -2.86 -25.21
CA ASP A 333 22.17 -1.92 -25.67
C ASP A 333 22.38 -1.85 -27.21
N ARG A 334 21.53 -2.56 -27.97
CA ARG A 334 21.58 -2.71 -29.44
C ARG A 334 22.89 -3.33 -29.99
N ARG A 335 23.70 -3.98 -29.15
CA ARG A 335 24.88 -4.74 -29.57
C ARG A 335 24.62 -6.22 -29.30
N GLY A 336 24.88 -7.09 -30.28
CA GLY A 336 24.60 -8.52 -30.17
C GLY A 336 23.41 -8.98 -30.99
N ASP A 337 23.01 -10.23 -30.77
CA ASP A 337 21.93 -10.88 -31.48
C ASP A 337 20.55 -10.45 -30.91
N PRO A 338 19.45 -10.61 -31.68
CA PRO A 338 18.12 -10.21 -31.22
C PRO A 338 17.63 -11.04 -30.02
N GLU A 339 17.02 -10.39 -29.03
CA GLU A 339 16.46 -11.03 -27.82
C GLU A 339 15.59 -12.25 -28.15
N GLY A 340 14.65 -12.08 -29.08
CA GLY A 340 13.72 -13.13 -29.47
C GLY A 340 14.40 -14.33 -30.12
N GLU A 341 15.57 -14.17 -30.74
CA GLU A 341 16.36 -15.29 -31.26
C GLU A 341 17.11 -16.00 -30.13
N ILE A 342 17.70 -15.24 -29.20
CA ILE A 342 18.46 -15.77 -28.06
C ILE A 342 17.55 -16.59 -27.14
N LYS A 343 16.49 -15.97 -26.61
CA LYS A 343 15.60 -16.61 -25.63
C LYS A 343 14.87 -17.80 -26.23
N ARG A 344 14.37 -17.65 -27.47
CA ARG A 344 13.67 -18.74 -28.17
C ARG A 344 14.56 -19.92 -28.52
N ALA A 345 15.79 -19.68 -28.95
CA ALA A 345 16.73 -20.77 -29.18
C ALA A 345 17.09 -21.50 -27.88
N TRP A 346 17.17 -20.78 -26.75
CA TRP A 346 17.45 -21.39 -25.45
C TRP A 346 16.29 -22.20 -24.90
N TRP A 347 15.10 -21.61 -24.73
CA TRP A 347 13.98 -22.35 -24.13
C TRP A 347 13.56 -23.56 -24.97
N ARG A 348 13.73 -23.53 -26.30
CA ARG A 348 13.46 -24.71 -27.15
C ARG A 348 14.41 -25.87 -26.92
N GLN A 349 15.64 -25.60 -26.48
CA GLN A 349 16.56 -26.66 -26.06
C GLN A 349 16.13 -27.20 -24.69
N VAL A 350 15.72 -26.31 -23.78
CA VAL A 350 15.19 -26.65 -22.44
C VAL A 350 13.94 -27.53 -22.54
N LEU A 351 12.94 -27.13 -23.31
CA LEU A 351 11.67 -27.86 -23.43
C LEU A 351 11.82 -29.23 -24.09
N ARG A 352 12.86 -29.43 -24.92
CA ARG A 352 13.15 -30.73 -25.54
C ARG A 352 14.15 -31.59 -24.77
N ALA A 353 14.63 -31.11 -23.62
CA ALA A 353 15.62 -31.82 -22.83
C ALA A 353 15.08 -33.15 -22.27
N ASP A 354 13.76 -33.24 -22.05
CA ASP A 354 13.12 -34.43 -21.48
C ASP A 354 13.32 -35.71 -22.33
N GLU A 355 13.57 -35.59 -23.64
CA GLU A 355 13.87 -36.75 -24.50
C GLU A 355 15.13 -37.51 -24.08
N ASP A 356 16.16 -36.80 -23.60
CA ASP A 356 17.41 -37.40 -23.13
C ASP A 356 17.46 -37.50 -21.59
N TRP A 357 16.72 -36.64 -20.89
CA TRP A 357 16.72 -36.49 -19.44
C TRP A 357 15.28 -36.59 -18.88
N PRO A 358 14.68 -37.79 -18.86
CA PRO A 358 13.25 -38.00 -18.55
C PRO A 358 12.86 -37.72 -17.08
N ARG A 359 13.82 -37.35 -16.22
CA ARG A 359 13.57 -36.95 -14.83
C ARG A 359 13.37 -35.45 -14.71
N ILE A 360 13.55 -34.67 -15.77
CA ILE A 360 13.22 -33.24 -15.76
C ILE A 360 11.72 -33.14 -15.47
N ALA A 361 11.45 -32.68 -14.26
CA ALA A 361 10.12 -32.66 -13.66
C ALA A 361 9.65 -31.23 -13.43
N GLY A 362 10.58 -30.29 -13.24
CA GLY A 362 10.28 -28.87 -13.12
C GLY A 362 11.25 -28.01 -13.91
N ILE A 363 10.75 -26.93 -14.51
CA ILE A 363 11.53 -25.89 -15.17
C ILE A 363 11.09 -24.56 -14.57
N LEU A 364 12.01 -23.91 -13.87
CA LEU A 364 11.83 -22.57 -13.33
C LEU A 364 12.56 -21.58 -14.24
N TRP A 365 11.82 -20.66 -14.86
CA TRP A 365 12.40 -19.62 -15.71
C TRP A 365 12.63 -18.34 -14.91
N LEU A 366 13.85 -17.80 -14.93
CA LEU A 366 14.16 -16.52 -14.28
C LEU A 366 13.43 -15.36 -14.99
N GLU A 367 12.39 -14.83 -14.36
CA GLU A 367 11.52 -13.79 -14.89
C GLU A 367 11.78 -12.45 -14.17
N GLU A 368 13.06 -12.09 -14.06
CA GLU A 368 13.51 -10.89 -13.34
C GLU A 368 14.33 -9.94 -14.25
N ARG A 369 14.38 -8.66 -13.86
CA ARG A 369 15.33 -7.70 -14.43
C ARG A 369 16.28 -7.25 -13.32
N ARG A 370 17.52 -7.75 -13.35
CA ARG A 370 18.50 -7.51 -12.28
C ARG A 370 19.90 -7.21 -12.82
N ARG A 371 20.79 -6.73 -11.95
CA ARG A 371 22.20 -6.53 -12.30
C ARG A 371 22.91 -7.88 -12.27
N GLU A 372 23.72 -8.13 -13.29
CA GLU A 372 24.51 -9.36 -13.37
C GLU A 372 25.99 -9.05 -13.39
N ALA A 373 26.70 -9.76 -12.52
CA ALA A 373 28.13 -9.64 -12.37
C ALA A 373 28.85 -10.10 -13.66
N GLU A 374 28.35 -11.17 -14.27
CA GLU A 374 28.76 -11.75 -15.56
C GLU A 374 28.63 -10.77 -16.74
N ALA A 375 27.76 -9.76 -16.58
CA ALA A 375 27.56 -8.69 -17.54
C ALA A 375 28.28 -7.39 -17.17
N ARG A 376 29.24 -7.42 -16.24
CA ARG A 376 29.95 -6.26 -15.68
C ARG A 376 28.99 -5.30 -14.96
N ASP A 377 28.16 -5.86 -14.09
CA ASP A 377 27.10 -5.18 -13.31
C ASP A 377 26.08 -4.41 -14.16
N ARG A 378 25.97 -4.75 -15.45
CA ARG A 378 24.92 -4.22 -16.32
C ARG A 378 23.58 -4.85 -15.97
N ILE A 379 22.51 -4.11 -16.23
CA ILE A 379 21.15 -4.59 -16.02
C ILE A 379 20.80 -5.55 -17.15
N VAL A 380 20.59 -6.81 -16.80
CA VAL A 380 20.10 -7.89 -17.67
C VAL A 380 18.59 -8.00 -17.55
N ASP A 381 17.93 -8.30 -18.66
CA ASP A 381 16.51 -8.57 -18.71
C ASP A 381 16.28 -10.04 -19.06
N TRP A 382 16.03 -10.86 -18.03
CA TRP A 382 15.81 -12.31 -18.16
C TRP A 382 14.39 -12.66 -18.61
N ARG A 383 13.44 -11.73 -18.42
CA ARG A 383 12.00 -11.91 -18.61
C ARG A 383 11.62 -12.40 -20.00
N ALA A 384 10.92 -13.52 -20.11
CA ALA A 384 10.42 -14.06 -21.37
C ALA A 384 9.00 -13.58 -21.70
N THR A 385 8.30 -12.92 -20.79
CA THR A 385 6.91 -12.43 -20.99
C THR A 385 6.78 -10.92 -21.10
N ARG A 386 7.89 -10.16 -21.04
CA ARG A 386 7.86 -8.67 -21.04
C ARG A 386 7.29 -8.05 -22.32
N ASP A 387 7.36 -8.76 -23.44
CA ASP A 387 7.01 -8.28 -24.77
C ASP A 387 5.92 -9.19 -25.35
N PRO A 388 4.81 -8.65 -25.89
CA PRO A 388 3.70 -9.48 -26.38
C PRO A 388 4.10 -10.48 -27.48
N ASP A 389 5.04 -10.14 -28.36
CA ASP A 389 5.49 -11.06 -29.41
C ASP A 389 6.36 -12.19 -28.82
N LEU A 390 7.17 -11.87 -27.80
CA LEU A 390 7.98 -12.82 -27.06
C LEU A 390 7.13 -13.76 -26.20
N ALA A 391 6.15 -13.23 -25.46
CA ALA A 391 5.20 -13.99 -24.65
C ALA A 391 4.37 -14.94 -25.52
N ALA A 392 3.85 -14.45 -26.66
CA ALA A 392 3.15 -15.30 -27.62
C ALA A 392 4.07 -16.35 -28.27
N ALA A 393 5.36 -16.08 -28.42
CA ALA A 393 6.32 -17.08 -28.89
C ALA A 393 6.63 -18.14 -27.83
N LEU A 394 6.75 -17.75 -26.57
CA LEU A 394 6.93 -18.63 -25.43
C LEU A 394 5.71 -19.55 -25.28
N LEU A 395 4.49 -19.00 -25.15
CA LEU A 395 3.26 -19.79 -25.00
C LEU A 395 3.11 -20.84 -26.10
N ARG A 396 3.32 -20.46 -27.38
CA ARG A 396 3.26 -21.40 -28.52
C ARG A 396 4.27 -22.53 -28.44
N ASP A 397 5.45 -22.29 -27.86
CA ASP A 397 6.49 -23.32 -27.73
C ASP A 397 6.28 -24.14 -26.42
N LEU A 398 5.55 -23.63 -25.41
CA LEU A 398 5.16 -24.35 -24.19
C LEU A 398 3.96 -25.29 -24.39
N GLU A 399 2.98 -24.86 -25.19
CA GLU A 399 1.74 -25.60 -25.44
C GLU A 399 2.02 -27.03 -25.95
N GLY A 400 1.72 -28.01 -25.09
CA GLY A 400 1.85 -29.44 -25.41
C GLY A 400 3.20 -30.07 -25.05
N GLU A 401 4.21 -29.27 -24.73
CA GLU A 401 5.54 -29.76 -24.30
C GLU A 401 5.67 -29.82 -22.77
N VAL A 402 5.01 -28.90 -22.05
CA VAL A 402 5.01 -28.82 -20.58
C VAL A 402 3.60 -28.91 -20.01
N ASP A 403 3.53 -29.03 -18.68
CA ASP A 403 2.30 -28.80 -17.92
C ASP A 403 2.35 -27.41 -17.28
N LEU A 404 1.32 -26.61 -17.57
CA LEU A 404 1.14 -25.23 -17.10
C LEU A 404 0.13 -25.15 -15.96
N GLY A 405 -0.40 -26.29 -15.52
CA GLY A 405 -1.37 -26.38 -14.45
C GLY A 405 -2.83 -26.21 -14.88
N PRO A 406 -3.76 -26.18 -13.90
CA PRO A 406 -3.50 -26.34 -12.46
C PRO A 406 -2.98 -27.74 -12.11
N VAL A 407 -1.95 -27.82 -11.27
CA VAL A 407 -1.28 -29.06 -10.82
C VAL A 407 -1.66 -29.44 -9.38
N THR A 408 -2.19 -28.50 -8.61
CA THR A 408 -2.86 -28.69 -7.32
C THR A 408 -4.31 -28.23 -7.43
N PRO A 409 -5.19 -28.61 -6.47
CA PRO A 409 -6.56 -28.09 -6.43
C PRO A 409 -6.58 -26.56 -6.43
N VAL A 410 -7.36 -25.97 -7.34
CA VAL A 410 -7.54 -24.51 -7.37
C VAL A 410 -8.42 -24.12 -6.21
N VAL A 411 -7.87 -23.31 -5.30
CA VAL A 411 -8.65 -22.71 -4.23
C VAL A 411 -9.37 -21.50 -4.80
N GLU A 412 -10.70 -21.53 -4.77
CA GLU A 412 -11.50 -20.32 -5.00
C GLU A 412 -11.26 -19.39 -3.82
N LEU A 413 -10.26 -18.53 -3.97
CA LEU A 413 -9.99 -17.47 -3.02
C LEU A 413 -11.19 -16.54 -3.02
N ASP A 414 -11.74 -16.24 -1.84
CA ASP A 414 -12.61 -15.10 -1.72
C ASP A 414 -11.80 -13.87 -2.20
N PRO A 415 -12.41 -12.86 -2.85
CA PRO A 415 -11.66 -11.70 -3.39
C PRO A 415 -10.81 -10.95 -2.34
N GLU A 416 -11.01 -11.28 -1.07
CA GLU A 416 -10.32 -10.77 0.12
C GLU A 416 -8.95 -11.43 0.38
N ASP A 417 -8.69 -12.64 -0.13
CA ASP A 417 -7.43 -13.38 0.08
C ASP A 417 -6.35 -13.04 -0.97
N VAL A 418 -6.75 -12.67 -2.20
CA VAL A 418 -5.84 -12.25 -3.28
C VAL A 418 -5.30 -10.83 -3.07
N GLU A 419 -6.09 -9.93 -2.46
CA GLU A 419 -5.71 -8.51 -2.28
C GLU A 419 -4.77 -8.26 -1.09
N GLY A 420 -4.48 -9.27 -0.26
CA GLY A 420 -3.54 -9.18 0.87
C GLY A 420 -2.06 -9.13 0.48
N GLY A 421 -1.73 -9.36 -0.80
CA GLY A 421 -0.36 -9.49 -1.30
C GLY A 421 0.21 -8.26 -2.02
N GLY A 422 -0.61 -7.29 -2.45
CA GLY A 422 -0.16 -6.21 -3.34
C GLY A 422 1.00 -5.37 -2.77
N ALA A 423 2.22 -5.61 -3.24
CA ALA A 423 3.34 -4.70 -3.06
C ALA A 423 3.14 -3.50 -4.00
N GLU A 424 2.90 -2.32 -3.43
CA GLU A 424 2.93 -1.06 -4.17
C GLU A 424 4.35 -0.77 -4.69
N GLU A 425 4.40 -0.52 -5.99
CA GLU A 425 5.51 -0.01 -6.80
C GLU A 425 6.52 0.90 -6.06
N THR A 426 7.81 0.56 -6.14
CA THR A 426 8.89 1.55 -6.08
C THR A 426 9.65 1.61 -7.41
N GLY A 427 9.21 2.53 -8.27
CA GLY A 427 9.77 2.74 -9.61
C GLY A 427 11.16 3.38 -9.65
N GLY A 428 11.87 3.05 -10.73
CA GLY A 428 12.78 3.95 -11.44
C GLY A 428 12.16 4.33 -12.79
N GLU A 429 12.01 5.63 -13.03
CA GLU A 429 11.27 6.27 -14.13
C GLU A 429 11.76 5.89 -15.56
N GLU A 430 10.85 5.62 -16.49
CA GLU A 430 10.66 6.42 -17.72
C GLU A 430 9.35 6.05 -18.48
N GLN A 431 8.50 7.08 -18.62
CA GLN A 431 7.18 7.27 -19.25
C GLN A 431 6.70 6.35 -20.39
N GLY A 432 5.41 5.95 -20.30
CA GLY A 432 4.46 6.16 -21.41
C GLY A 432 3.29 5.18 -21.61
N GLY A 433 2.20 5.25 -20.81
CA GLY A 433 0.88 4.68 -21.14
C GLY A 433 0.14 4.11 -19.92
N PRO A 434 -1.19 4.28 -19.77
CA PRO A 434 -1.84 4.36 -18.46
C PRO A 434 -2.00 2.99 -17.79
N SER A 435 -1.30 2.81 -16.68
CA SER A 435 -1.63 1.82 -15.64
C SER A 435 -3.05 2.10 -15.09
N PRO A 436 -3.78 1.08 -14.62
CA PRO A 436 -5.04 1.30 -13.92
C PRO A 436 -4.77 2.13 -12.65
N ASP A 437 -5.49 3.23 -12.51
CA ASP A 437 -5.36 4.21 -11.42
C ASP A 437 -5.47 3.53 -10.03
N PRO A 438 -4.55 3.79 -9.07
CA PRO A 438 -4.76 3.52 -7.63
C PRO A 438 -5.90 4.36 -7.01
N GLY A 439 -6.69 5.05 -7.84
CA GLY A 439 -7.67 6.07 -7.48
C GLY A 439 -8.99 5.55 -6.88
N LEU A 440 -9.16 4.24 -6.67
CA LEU A 440 -10.43 3.68 -6.17
C LEU A 440 -10.70 3.92 -4.67
N ALA A 441 -9.72 4.37 -3.88
CA ALA A 441 -9.89 4.64 -2.45
C ALA A 441 -10.58 5.98 -2.11
N THR A 442 -11.59 6.47 -2.86
CA THR A 442 -11.82 7.93 -2.88
C THR A 442 -13.24 8.51 -2.97
N ALA A 443 -14.31 7.75 -2.72
CA ALA A 443 -15.62 8.36 -2.48
C ALA A 443 -15.74 8.88 -1.03
N VAL A 444 -15.43 10.16 -0.80
CA VAL A 444 -15.46 10.82 0.53
C VAL A 444 -16.82 10.73 1.25
N LEU A 445 -17.91 10.57 0.48
CA LEU A 445 -19.27 10.30 0.94
C LEU A 445 -19.96 9.44 -0.12
N PRO A 446 -20.97 8.62 0.26
CA PRO A 446 -21.73 7.82 -0.71
C PRO A 446 -22.33 8.67 -1.83
N VAL A 447 -22.32 8.12 -3.04
CA VAL A 447 -22.98 8.72 -4.21
C VAL A 447 -24.47 8.94 -3.89
N PRO A 448 -24.97 10.18 -3.90
CA PRO A 448 -26.30 10.49 -3.40
C PRO A 448 -27.37 10.01 -4.38
N ARG A 449 -28.34 9.18 -3.95
CA ARG A 449 -29.41 8.74 -4.86
C ARG A 449 -30.29 9.92 -5.32
N PRO A 450 -30.83 9.90 -6.55
CA PRO A 450 -31.63 11.02 -7.11
C PRO A 450 -32.79 11.51 -6.22
N TRP A 451 -33.51 10.58 -5.57
CA TRP A 451 -34.61 10.92 -4.64
C TRP A 451 -34.14 11.66 -3.38
N TRP A 452 -32.92 11.40 -2.89
CA TRP A 452 -32.34 12.10 -1.74
C TRP A 452 -31.88 13.52 -2.11
N LEU A 453 -31.33 13.70 -3.32
CA LEU A 453 -31.02 15.02 -3.86
C LEU A 453 -32.29 15.88 -3.99
N ALA A 454 -33.37 15.28 -4.52
CA ALA A 454 -34.67 15.94 -4.61
C ALA A 454 -35.25 16.32 -3.23
N GLY A 455 -35.24 15.37 -2.28
CA GLY A 455 -35.71 15.62 -0.91
C GLY A 455 -34.91 16.71 -0.19
N SER A 456 -33.60 16.74 -0.42
CA SER A 456 -32.68 17.76 0.12
C SER A 456 -32.97 19.15 -0.45
N ALA A 457 -33.17 19.25 -1.77
CA ALA A 457 -33.55 20.49 -2.45
C ALA A 457 -34.88 21.07 -1.90
N LEU A 458 -35.90 20.21 -1.80
CA LEU A 458 -37.21 20.59 -1.26
C LEU A 458 -37.13 21.02 0.21
N SER A 459 -36.31 20.34 1.01
CA SER A 459 -36.08 20.69 2.42
C SER A 459 -35.40 22.05 2.55
N LEU A 460 -34.42 22.38 1.71
CA LEU A 460 -33.79 23.70 1.69
C LEU A 460 -34.78 24.81 1.31
N LEU A 461 -35.63 24.57 0.32
CA LEU A 461 -36.68 25.52 -0.07
C LEU A 461 -37.70 25.72 1.06
N LEU A 462 -38.11 24.64 1.74
CA LEU A 462 -38.99 24.71 2.90
C LEU A 462 -38.36 25.51 4.04
N LEU A 463 -37.08 25.25 4.37
CA LEU A 463 -36.34 25.99 5.38
C LEU A 463 -36.20 27.47 5.04
N ALA A 464 -35.92 27.81 3.77
CA ALA A 464 -35.90 29.19 3.30
C ALA A 464 -37.29 29.85 3.43
N GLY A 465 -38.36 29.14 3.09
CA GLY A 465 -39.75 29.59 3.27
C GLY A 465 -40.11 29.84 4.74
N LEU A 466 -39.73 28.92 5.64
CA LEU A 466 -39.95 29.06 7.08
C LEU A 466 -39.12 30.20 7.67
N ALA A 467 -37.85 30.35 7.28
CA ALA A 467 -36.99 31.44 7.72
C ALA A 467 -37.52 32.81 7.25
N THR A 468 -38.01 32.90 6.02
CA THR A 468 -38.60 34.15 5.49
C THR A 468 -39.93 34.47 6.16
N LEU A 469 -40.76 33.46 6.46
CA LEU A 469 -41.98 33.63 7.24
C LEU A 469 -41.68 34.09 8.67
N ALA A 470 -40.68 33.48 9.33
CA ALA A 470 -40.23 33.86 10.66
C ALA A 470 -39.71 35.31 10.66
N ALA A 471 -38.87 35.69 9.69
CA ALA A 471 -38.39 37.07 9.56
C ALA A 471 -39.53 38.10 9.40
N ARG A 472 -40.66 37.70 8.80
CA ARG A 472 -41.84 38.58 8.63
C ARG A 472 -42.75 38.61 9.86
N ARG A 473 -42.98 37.46 10.51
CA ARG A 473 -43.97 37.30 11.59
C ARG A 473 -43.37 37.51 12.98
N ARG A 474 -42.06 37.27 13.13
CA ARG A 474 -41.32 37.24 14.39
C ARG A 474 -39.95 37.94 14.21
N PRO A 475 -39.90 39.22 13.85
CA PRO A 475 -38.64 39.95 13.67
C PRO A 475 -37.75 39.94 14.93
N GLU A 476 -38.36 39.77 16.11
CA GLU A 476 -37.67 39.63 17.38
C GLU A 476 -36.80 38.37 17.51
N TRP A 477 -36.97 37.37 16.64
CA TRP A 477 -36.12 36.17 16.58
C TRP A 477 -34.81 36.40 15.82
N GLY A 478 -34.78 37.44 15.00
CA GLY A 478 -33.66 37.76 14.14
C GLY A 478 -32.40 38.15 14.90
N TYR A 479 -31.28 38.13 14.17
CA TYR A 479 -30.01 38.62 14.67
C TYR A 479 -30.05 40.15 14.84
N ALA A 480 -30.05 40.65 16.07
CA ALA A 480 -29.95 42.08 16.35
C ALA A 480 -28.48 42.51 16.35
N ALA A 481 -28.14 43.54 15.58
CA ALA A 481 -26.79 44.11 15.52
C ALA A 481 -26.44 44.96 16.75
N ASP A 482 -27.40 45.17 17.66
CA ASP A 482 -27.28 46.06 18.80
C ASP A 482 -26.51 45.40 19.94
N GLY A 483 -25.18 45.43 19.82
CA GLY A 483 -24.18 45.62 20.88
C GLY A 483 -24.17 44.77 22.17
N HIS A 484 -25.15 43.94 22.49
CA HIS A 484 -25.33 43.35 23.83
C HIS A 484 -25.56 41.83 23.88
N ASP A 485 -25.63 41.12 22.76
CA ASP A 485 -25.71 39.65 22.77
C ASP A 485 -24.29 39.04 22.64
N HIS A 486 -23.72 38.67 23.79
CA HIS A 486 -22.61 37.72 24.01
C HIS A 486 -21.39 37.79 23.08
N ALA A 487 -20.85 38.98 22.82
CA ALA A 487 -19.47 39.09 22.35
C ALA A 487 -18.52 38.60 23.46
N VAL A 488 -18.09 37.34 23.37
CA VAL A 488 -16.91 36.85 24.09
C VAL A 488 -15.75 37.82 23.77
N PRO A 489 -14.90 38.21 24.75
CA PRO A 489 -13.82 39.15 24.50
C PRO A 489 -12.96 38.73 23.30
N GLY A 490 -12.90 39.59 22.28
CA GLY A 490 -12.13 39.36 21.05
C GLY A 490 -12.96 38.86 19.85
N ASN A 491 -13.81 39.73 19.28
CA ASN A 491 -14.30 39.68 17.88
C ASN A 491 -14.73 38.32 17.30
N ARG A 492 -15.19 37.38 18.13
CA ARG A 492 -15.50 35.99 17.75
C ARG A 492 -16.99 35.85 17.45
N ASP A 493 -17.34 35.47 16.22
CA ASP A 493 -18.75 35.28 15.82
C ASP A 493 -19.26 33.91 16.26
N LEU A 494 -20.11 33.89 17.30
CA LEU A 494 -20.74 32.68 17.83
C LEU A 494 -21.53 31.88 16.78
N ARG A 495 -22.06 32.53 15.75
CA ARG A 495 -22.77 31.84 14.66
C ARG A 495 -21.84 30.89 13.92
N LEU A 496 -20.60 31.30 13.72
CA LEU A 496 -19.58 30.50 13.04
C LEU A 496 -19.18 29.29 13.90
N ASP A 497 -19.06 29.47 15.21
CA ASP A 497 -18.80 28.36 16.13
C ASP A 497 -19.97 27.36 16.18
N VAL A 498 -21.23 27.84 16.16
CA VAL A 498 -22.41 26.97 16.08
C VAL A 498 -22.45 26.20 14.77
N VAL A 499 -22.25 26.86 13.62
CA VAL A 499 -22.22 26.19 12.31
C VAL A 499 -21.10 25.16 12.26
N ARG A 500 -19.89 25.53 12.68
CA ARG A 500 -18.76 24.61 12.73
C ARG A 500 -19.01 23.43 13.65
N GLY A 501 -19.64 23.65 14.80
CA GLY A 501 -19.99 22.58 15.72
C GLY A 501 -21.06 21.64 15.14
N LEU A 502 -22.05 22.16 14.41
CA LEU A 502 -23.07 21.33 13.74
C LEU A 502 -22.42 20.44 12.68
N LEU A 503 -21.51 21.02 11.89
CA LEU A 503 -20.72 20.28 10.92
C LEU A 503 -19.89 19.17 11.61
N LEU A 504 -19.21 19.46 12.72
CA LEU A 504 -18.42 18.47 13.48
C LEU A 504 -19.28 17.36 14.07
N VAL A 505 -20.45 17.66 14.62
CA VAL A 505 -21.39 16.64 15.13
C VAL A 505 -21.90 15.76 13.98
N GLY A 506 -22.24 16.38 12.84
CA GLY A 506 -22.64 15.65 11.63
C GLY A 506 -21.52 14.75 11.10
N LEU A 507 -20.28 15.23 11.08
CA LEU A 507 -19.09 14.47 10.68
C LEU A 507 -18.88 13.24 11.58
N VAL A 508 -18.92 13.43 12.90
CA VAL A 508 -18.78 12.32 13.86
C VAL A 508 -19.88 11.28 13.65
N ALA A 509 -21.12 11.72 13.46
CA ALA A 509 -22.24 10.82 13.18
C ALA A 509 -22.08 10.09 11.84
N ALA A 510 -21.62 10.77 10.79
CA ALA A 510 -21.34 10.16 9.50
C ALA A 510 -20.22 9.12 9.60
N HIS A 511 -19.12 9.42 10.30
CA HIS A 511 -18.03 8.46 10.49
C HIS A 511 -18.44 7.22 11.27
N VAL A 512 -19.32 7.34 12.27
CA VAL A 512 -19.90 6.18 12.97
C VAL A 512 -20.77 5.33 12.04
N GLU A 513 -21.54 5.95 11.13
CA GLU A 513 -22.30 5.20 10.12
C GLU A 513 -21.39 4.48 9.13
N LEU A 514 -20.35 5.18 8.68
CA LEU A 514 -19.35 4.69 7.74
C LEU A 514 -18.51 3.53 8.31
N LEU A 515 -18.52 3.27 9.62
CA LEU A 515 -17.95 2.03 10.15
C LEU A 515 -18.68 0.77 9.65
N VAL A 516 -19.95 0.89 9.24
CA VAL A 516 -20.76 -0.27 8.88
C VAL A 516 -21.40 -0.17 7.51
N THR A 517 -21.83 1.01 7.11
CA THR A 517 -22.58 1.19 5.88
C THR A 517 -22.28 2.54 5.25
N THR A 518 -22.05 2.52 3.93
CA THR A 518 -22.02 3.72 3.10
C THR A 518 -23.43 4.29 2.90
N ASP A 519 -24.48 3.53 3.19
CA ASP A 519 -25.88 3.87 2.89
C ASP A 519 -26.65 4.47 4.09
N GLY A 520 -25.93 4.95 5.11
CA GLY A 520 -26.48 5.56 6.30
C GLY A 520 -27.24 6.88 6.06
N PRO A 521 -28.26 7.21 6.88
CA PRO A 521 -29.07 8.42 6.70
C PRO A 521 -28.28 9.73 6.84
N VAL A 522 -27.27 9.80 7.74
CA VAL A 522 -26.44 11.00 7.89
C VAL A 522 -25.44 11.10 6.73
N ALA A 523 -24.79 10.00 6.37
CA ALA A 523 -23.89 9.95 5.21
C ALA A 523 -24.62 10.37 3.91
N ARG A 524 -25.84 9.87 3.68
CA ARG A 524 -26.70 10.27 2.54
C ARG A 524 -27.13 11.73 2.61
N LEU A 525 -27.42 12.26 3.80
CA LEU A 525 -27.78 13.67 3.97
C LEU A 525 -26.60 14.58 3.60
N MET A 526 -25.39 14.25 4.06
CA MET A 526 -24.18 15.00 3.71
C MET A 526 -23.82 14.83 2.22
N GLY A 527 -24.00 13.63 1.68
CA GLY A 527 -23.89 13.34 0.24
C GLY A 527 -24.91 14.12 -0.59
N GLY A 528 -26.15 14.32 -0.10
CA GLY A 528 -27.22 14.99 -0.85
C GLY A 528 -27.26 16.52 -0.73
N LEU A 529 -26.64 17.10 0.30
CA LEU A 529 -26.59 18.54 0.53
C LEU A 529 -25.18 19.07 0.26
N VAL A 530 -24.35 19.04 1.29
CA VAL A 530 -22.96 19.48 1.36
C VAL A 530 -22.36 18.77 2.58
N GLY A 531 -21.16 18.23 2.46
CA GLY A 531 -20.46 17.60 3.57
C GLY A 531 -19.13 18.31 3.85
N PRO A 532 -18.00 17.76 3.38
CA PRO A 532 -16.68 18.34 3.63
C PRO A 532 -16.48 19.74 3.02
N GLU A 533 -17.21 20.11 1.98
CA GLU A 533 -17.09 21.43 1.33
C GLU A 533 -17.53 22.56 2.27
N ALA A 534 -18.58 22.32 3.07
CA ALA A 534 -19.03 23.28 4.09
C ALA A 534 -17.95 23.51 5.16
N PHE A 535 -17.20 22.47 5.53
CA PHE A 535 -16.07 22.60 6.44
C PHE A 535 -14.98 23.48 5.86
N VAL A 536 -14.61 23.27 4.60
CA VAL A 536 -13.57 24.05 3.91
C VAL A 536 -14.00 25.52 3.75
N LEU A 537 -15.27 25.78 3.42
CA LEU A 537 -15.82 27.13 3.32
C LEU A 537 -15.77 27.85 4.67
N VAL A 538 -16.24 27.19 5.74
CA VAL A 538 -16.22 27.71 7.11
C VAL A 538 -14.80 27.91 7.62
N ALA A 539 -13.85 27.04 7.25
CA ALA A 539 -12.44 27.21 7.56
C ALA A 539 -11.86 28.47 6.90
N GLY A 540 -12.15 28.71 5.62
CA GLY A 540 -11.77 29.94 4.92
C GLY A 540 -12.33 31.20 5.59
N LEU A 541 -13.62 31.17 5.94
CA LEU A 541 -14.28 32.27 6.65
C LEU A 541 -13.63 32.54 8.02
N ALA A 542 -13.40 31.50 8.82
CA ALA A 542 -12.79 31.60 10.15
C ALA A 542 -11.37 32.19 10.08
N VAL A 543 -10.60 31.78 9.08
CA VAL A 543 -9.24 32.27 8.84
C VAL A 543 -9.27 33.76 8.47
N GLY A 544 -10.12 34.17 7.53
CA GLY A 544 -10.22 35.58 7.12
C GLY A 544 -10.62 36.50 8.27
N LEU A 545 -11.57 36.08 9.11
CA LEU A 545 -12.03 36.85 10.27
C LEU A 545 -10.93 37.05 11.33
N ARG A 546 -10.16 35.99 11.63
CA ARG A 546 -9.11 36.03 12.64
C ARG A 546 -7.85 36.74 12.17
N HIS A 547 -7.52 36.63 10.88
CA HIS A 547 -6.26 37.15 10.36
C HIS A 547 -6.16 38.68 10.49
N GLU A 548 -7.24 39.41 10.21
CA GLU A 548 -7.24 40.88 10.32
C GLU A 548 -6.95 41.35 11.75
N ALA A 549 -7.59 40.74 12.75
CA ALA A 549 -7.35 41.07 14.16
C ALA A 549 -5.90 40.78 14.58
N LEU A 550 -5.29 39.70 14.07
CA LEU A 550 -3.91 39.35 14.36
C LEU A 550 -2.91 40.33 13.71
N VAL A 551 -3.22 40.81 12.50
CA VAL A 551 -2.39 41.81 11.82
C VAL A 551 -2.45 43.15 12.55
N GLU A 552 -3.63 43.57 13.01
CA GLU A 552 -3.79 44.80 13.80
C GLU A 552 -3.03 44.72 15.13
N ALA A 553 -2.99 43.55 15.77
CA ALA A 553 -2.34 43.35 17.06
C ALA A 553 -0.81 43.16 16.98
N GLY A 554 -0.29 42.51 15.93
CA GLY A 554 1.12 42.07 15.88
C GLY A 554 1.81 42.19 14.52
N GLY A 555 1.15 42.74 13.51
CA GLY A 555 1.69 42.87 12.15
C GLY A 555 1.57 41.62 11.29
N ALA A 556 1.93 41.75 10.01
CA ALA A 556 1.74 40.70 8.99
C ALA A 556 2.54 39.42 9.27
N LEU A 557 3.79 39.56 9.74
CA LEU A 557 4.63 38.41 10.07
C LEU A 557 4.11 37.67 11.31
N ALA A 558 3.58 38.37 12.32
CA ALA A 558 3.00 37.69 13.48
C ALA A 558 1.74 36.90 13.09
N ALA A 559 0.88 37.47 12.25
CA ALA A 559 -0.31 36.78 11.72
C ALA A 559 0.05 35.57 10.84
N ALA A 560 1.07 35.70 9.98
CA ALA A 560 1.60 34.59 9.18
C ALA A 560 2.19 33.48 10.08
N SER A 561 3.01 33.85 11.07
CA SER A 561 3.60 32.88 12.00
C SER A 561 2.54 32.14 12.82
N ALA A 562 1.46 32.82 13.23
CA ALA A 562 0.33 32.17 13.90
C ALA A 562 -0.34 31.14 13.00
N ARG A 563 -0.42 31.40 11.69
CA ARG A 563 -1.01 30.47 10.73
C ARG A 563 -0.13 29.25 10.49
N TRP A 564 1.18 29.44 10.30
CA TRP A 564 2.13 28.33 10.16
C TRP A 564 2.23 27.48 11.43
N ARG A 565 2.19 28.10 12.62
CA ARG A 565 2.05 27.35 13.88
C ARG A 565 0.77 26.51 13.91
N ARG A 566 -0.33 27.02 13.36
CA ARG A 566 -1.57 26.25 13.27
C ARG A 566 -1.48 25.11 12.26
N ALA A 567 -0.83 25.32 11.12
CA ALA A 567 -0.53 24.26 10.15
C ALA A 567 0.29 23.14 10.81
N LEU A 568 1.36 23.52 11.52
CA LEU A 568 2.18 22.58 12.29
C LEU A 568 1.36 21.83 13.34
N THR A 569 0.44 22.51 14.03
CA THR A 569 -0.44 21.85 15.02
C THR A 569 -1.31 20.78 14.37
N TRP A 570 -1.91 21.06 13.20
CA TRP A 570 -2.74 20.08 12.49
C TRP A 570 -1.92 18.91 11.97
N TRP A 571 -0.76 19.20 11.39
CA TRP A 571 0.19 18.17 10.95
C TRP A 571 0.65 17.29 12.11
N SER A 572 1.07 17.88 13.24
CA SER A 572 1.48 17.11 14.43
C SER A 572 0.34 16.28 15.00
N VAL A 573 -0.91 16.76 14.97
CA VAL A 573 -2.06 15.97 15.40
C VAL A 573 -2.29 14.78 14.46
N ALA A 574 -2.19 14.98 13.14
CA ALA A 574 -2.31 13.90 12.18
C ALA A 574 -1.23 12.83 12.39
N VAL A 575 0.05 13.23 12.46
CA VAL A 575 1.18 12.31 12.71
C VAL A 575 1.04 11.60 14.06
N LEU A 576 0.70 12.33 15.13
CA LEU A 576 0.59 11.75 16.46
C LEU A 576 -0.54 10.73 16.54
N VAL A 577 -1.72 11.06 16.00
CA VAL A 577 -2.85 10.12 15.94
C VAL A 577 -2.50 8.94 15.05
N ALA A 578 -1.78 9.16 13.94
CA ALA A 578 -1.36 8.08 13.06
C ALA A 578 -0.47 7.08 13.80
N LEU A 579 0.51 7.55 14.57
CA LEU A 579 1.36 6.73 15.43
C LEU A 579 0.58 6.05 16.56
N VAL A 580 -0.43 6.71 17.14
CA VAL A 580 -1.30 6.07 18.15
C VAL A 580 -2.05 4.89 17.56
N VAL A 581 -2.69 5.10 16.39
CA VAL A 581 -3.44 4.07 15.69
C VAL A 581 -2.53 2.92 15.27
N LEU A 582 -1.33 3.23 14.77
CA LEU A 582 -0.30 2.23 14.48
C LEU A 582 0.06 1.40 15.73
N GLY A 583 0.22 2.04 16.89
CA GLY A 583 0.45 1.32 18.14
C GLY A 583 -0.74 0.48 18.61
N LEU A 584 -1.97 0.87 18.29
CA LEU A 584 -3.18 0.11 18.63
C LEU A 584 -3.32 -1.18 17.80
N ARG A 585 -2.67 -1.28 16.63
CA ARG A 585 -2.62 -2.50 15.80
C ARG A 585 -2.03 -3.71 16.53
N TYR A 586 -1.24 -3.49 17.58
CA TYR A 586 -0.64 -4.55 18.40
C TYR A 586 -1.53 -5.02 19.56
N LEU A 587 -2.69 -4.39 19.76
CA LEU A 587 -3.68 -4.90 20.70
C LEU A 587 -4.49 -6.02 20.01
N PRO A 588 -4.95 -7.04 20.75
CA PRO A 588 -5.72 -8.13 20.14
C PRO A 588 -6.99 -7.62 19.44
N GLY A 589 -7.25 -8.08 18.22
CA GLY A 589 -8.47 -7.80 17.45
C GLY A 589 -8.33 -6.69 16.39
N ASP A 590 -9.23 -6.69 15.41
CA ASP A 590 -9.16 -5.87 14.19
C ASP A 590 -9.76 -4.46 14.33
N ALA A 591 -9.72 -3.89 15.54
CA ALA A 591 -10.41 -2.63 15.82
C ALA A 591 -9.77 -1.41 15.14
N ASP A 592 -8.46 -1.46 14.84
CA ASP A 592 -7.74 -0.42 14.13
C ASP A 592 -8.13 -0.38 12.64
N ARG A 593 -8.46 -1.53 12.02
CA ARG A 593 -8.95 -1.63 10.63
C ARG A 593 -10.12 -0.71 10.34
N ALA A 594 -10.95 -0.43 11.36
CA ALA A 594 -12.05 0.53 11.30
C ALA A 594 -11.64 1.96 10.85
N VAL A 595 -10.39 2.35 11.09
CA VAL A 595 -9.87 3.68 10.74
C VAL A 595 -8.64 3.64 9.82
N THR A 596 -7.98 2.49 9.66
CA THR A 596 -6.84 2.31 8.76
C THR A 596 -7.28 1.88 7.36
N HIS A 597 -8.36 1.11 7.21
CA HIS A 597 -8.85 0.68 5.90
C HIS A 597 -9.96 1.60 5.37
N TRP A 598 -9.91 1.90 4.07
CA TRP A 598 -10.92 2.69 3.36
C TRP A 598 -11.96 1.78 2.70
N LEU A 599 -13.22 1.89 3.15
CA LEU A 599 -14.46 1.20 2.71
C LEU A 599 -14.48 0.57 1.28
N PRO A 600 -15.14 -0.61 1.11
CA PRO A 600 -16.51 -0.81 1.57
C PRO A 600 -16.81 -2.11 2.32
N GLY A 601 -17.00 -1.97 3.64
CA GLY A 601 -18.04 -2.71 4.35
C GLY A 601 -17.66 -3.12 5.77
N GLY A 602 -18.38 -2.60 6.78
CA GLY A 602 -18.56 -3.30 8.05
C GLY A 602 -17.33 -3.47 8.95
N ALA A 603 -17.42 -3.08 10.22
CA ALA A 603 -16.71 -3.82 11.26
C ALA A 603 -17.08 -5.32 11.12
N GLY A 604 -16.21 -6.10 10.47
CA GLY A 604 -16.39 -7.52 10.15
C GLY A 604 -16.57 -7.94 8.68
N ARG A 605 -16.19 -7.14 7.66
CA ARG A 605 -16.07 -7.59 6.24
C ARG A 605 -14.85 -6.94 5.55
N THR A 606 -14.24 -7.59 4.58
CA THR A 606 -12.78 -7.57 4.33
C THR A 606 -12.42 -7.07 2.92
N GLY A 607 -12.94 -5.89 2.51
CA GLY A 607 -12.74 -5.37 1.15
C GLY A 607 -12.31 -3.90 1.02
N GLY A 608 -11.54 -3.35 1.98
CA GLY A 608 -11.14 -1.93 1.97
C GLY A 608 -9.63 -1.69 1.81
N THR A 609 -9.23 -0.66 1.07
CA THR A 609 -7.81 -0.29 0.85
C THR A 609 -7.12 0.09 2.16
N ASP A 610 -6.04 -0.60 2.54
CA ASP A 610 -5.30 -0.29 3.77
C ASP A 610 -4.40 0.95 3.60
N LEU A 611 -4.69 2.03 4.33
CA LEU A 611 -3.88 3.26 4.34
C LEU A 611 -2.61 3.14 5.20
N TYR A 612 -2.41 1.99 5.84
CA TYR A 612 -1.29 1.68 6.73
C TYR A 612 -0.41 0.55 6.19
N VAL A 613 -0.55 0.17 4.91
CA VAL A 613 0.24 -0.89 4.27
C VAL A 613 1.75 -0.67 4.48
N ASP A 614 2.24 0.55 4.23
CA ASP A 614 3.65 0.94 4.38
C ASP A 614 4.06 1.34 5.80
N ALA A 615 3.19 1.16 6.80
CA ALA A 615 3.40 1.72 8.14
C ALA A 615 4.24 0.82 9.06
N ALA A 616 4.37 -0.47 8.76
CA ALA A 616 5.08 -1.43 9.61
C ALA A 616 6.57 -1.07 9.81
N PRO A 617 7.32 -0.63 8.78
CA PRO A 617 8.73 -0.27 8.95
C PRO A 617 8.97 0.94 9.86
N LEU A 618 7.96 1.75 10.18
CA LEU A 618 8.09 2.85 11.16
C LEU A 618 8.46 2.37 12.58
N LEU A 619 8.30 1.07 12.86
CA LEU A 619 8.55 0.48 14.18
C LEU A 619 9.88 -0.27 14.27
N GLU A 620 10.58 -0.43 13.14
CA GLU A 620 11.96 -0.91 13.11
C GLU A 620 12.90 0.08 13.81
N TYR A 621 14.03 -0.40 14.35
CA TYR A 621 15.03 0.47 14.96
C TYR A 621 16.42 0.27 14.31
N PRO A 622 16.98 1.30 13.65
CA PRO A 622 16.36 2.61 13.36
C PRO A 622 15.29 2.52 12.26
N PRO A 623 14.20 3.31 12.32
CA PRO A 623 13.18 3.27 11.29
C PRO A 623 13.77 3.76 9.95
N PRO A 624 13.56 3.05 8.84
CA PRO A 624 14.12 3.44 7.55
C PRO A 624 13.57 4.81 7.15
N TRP A 625 14.45 5.63 6.57
CA TRP A 625 14.13 7.04 6.30
C TRP A 625 12.94 7.22 5.34
N TRP A 626 12.76 6.29 4.40
CA TRP A 626 11.63 6.35 3.47
C TRP A 626 10.29 6.24 4.23
N ALA A 627 10.17 5.35 5.21
CA ALA A 627 8.95 5.19 6.00
C ALA A 627 8.67 6.43 6.86
N VAL A 628 9.72 6.98 7.48
CA VAL A 628 9.65 8.26 8.23
C VAL A 628 9.18 9.41 7.33
N ARG A 629 9.67 9.45 6.08
CA ARG A 629 9.23 10.43 5.08
C ARG A 629 7.75 10.26 4.74
N GLU A 630 7.29 9.03 4.51
CA GLU A 630 5.88 8.74 4.17
C GLU A 630 4.93 9.13 5.30
N LEU A 631 5.31 8.90 6.57
CA LEU A 631 4.57 9.39 7.74
C LEU A 631 4.49 10.94 7.75
N PHE A 632 5.59 11.63 7.45
CA PHE A 632 5.62 13.10 7.48
C PHE A 632 4.94 13.77 6.29
N VAL A 633 4.87 13.09 5.13
CA VAL A 633 4.07 13.51 3.97
C VAL A 633 2.58 13.20 4.16
N LEU A 634 2.22 12.51 5.25
CA LEU A 634 0.87 12.07 5.59
C LEU A 634 0.32 11.04 4.58
N ARG A 635 1.18 10.15 4.08
CA ARG A 635 0.76 8.94 3.35
C ARG A 635 0.09 7.96 4.31
N THR A 636 0.72 7.73 5.47
CA THR A 636 0.17 6.96 6.59
C THR A 636 -0.71 7.86 7.49
N ILE A 637 -2.02 7.89 7.24
CA ILE A 637 -2.98 8.68 8.03
C ILE A 637 -4.31 7.95 8.15
N PRO A 638 -4.99 7.95 9.33
CA PRO A 638 -6.33 7.40 9.44
C PRO A 638 -7.28 8.16 8.53
N TRP A 639 -8.12 7.43 7.82
CA TRP A 639 -9.01 8.04 6.84
C TRP A 639 -9.94 9.16 7.37
N PRO A 640 -10.42 9.14 8.65
CA PRO A 640 -11.24 10.23 9.16
C PRO A 640 -10.48 11.57 9.26
N LEU A 641 -9.15 11.54 9.18
CA LEU A 641 -8.26 12.70 9.26
C LEU A 641 -7.75 13.19 7.91
N SER A 642 -8.07 12.55 6.78
CA SER A 642 -7.54 12.93 5.46
C SER A 642 -7.76 14.41 5.11
N MET A 643 -8.89 15.00 5.52
CA MET A 643 -9.17 16.43 5.33
C MET A 643 -8.13 17.37 6.01
N LEU A 644 -7.42 16.91 7.05
CA LEU A 644 -6.38 17.70 7.70
C LEU A 644 -5.20 17.98 6.76
N GLY A 645 -4.85 17.05 5.87
CA GLY A 645 -3.78 17.25 4.88
C GLY A 645 -4.05 18.48 4.00
N LEU A 646 -5.25 18.55 3.43
CA LEU A 646 -5.72 19.72 2.66
C LEU A 646 -5.64 21.00 3.51
N LEU A 647 -6.16 20.96 4.73
CA LEU A 647 -6.17 22.13 5.61
C LEU A 647 -4.76 22.60 5.98
N VAL A 648 -3.77 21.70 6.11
CA VAL A 648 -2.36 22.04 6.32
C VAL A 648 -1.80 22.78 5.11
N VAL A 649 -2.00 22.27 3.89
CA VAL A 649 -1.53 22.93 2.66
C VAL A 649 -2.18 24.31 2.48
N LEU A 650 -3.51 24.40 2.63
CA LEU A 650 -4.22 25.68 2.56
C LEU A 650 -3.74 26.65 3.64
N ALA A 651 -3.38 26.16 4.84
CA ALA A 651 -2.82 26.98 5.90
C ALA A 651 -1.46 27.58 5.53
N LEU A 652 -0.59 26.82 4.86
CA LEU A 652 0.73 27.27 4.44
C LEU A 652 0.65 28.40 3.41
N VAL A 653 -0.31 28.30 2.47
CA VAL A 653 -0.51 29.28 1.38
C VAL A 653 -1.31 30.50 1.83
N THR A 654 -2.15 30.37 2.88
CA THR A 654 -3.01 31.44 3.40
C THR A 654 -2.31 32.81 3.55
N PRO A 655 -1.10 32.93 4.15
CA PRO A 655 -0.47 34.24 4.35
C PRO A 655 -0.18 34.98 3.04
N LEU A 656 0.16 34.26 1.97
CA LEU A 656 0.37 34.82 0.64
C LEU A 656 -0.94 35.38 0.08
N LEU A 657 -2.02 34.60 0.17
CA LEU A 657 -3.35 35.01 -0.30
C LEU A 657 -3.83 36.26 0.43
N VAL A 658 -3.69 36.31 1.75
CA VAL A 658 -4.09 37.48 2.53
C VAL A 658 -3.20 38.69 2.22
N ALA A 659 -1.90 38.50 1.98
CA ALA A 659 -1.03 39.58 1.55
C ALA A 659 -1.49 40.21 0.22
N LEU A 660 -1.97 39.40 -0.74
CA LEU A 660 -2.56 39.89 -2.00
C LEU A 660 -3.91 40.59 -1.77
N LEU A 661 -4.78 40.04 -0.92
CA LEU A 661 -6.06 40.66 -0.58
C LEU A 661 -5.87 42.06 0.02
N ARG A 662 -4.89 42.22 0.91
CA ARG A 662 -4.53 43.53 1.50
C ARG A 662 -4.03 44.55 0.46
N ARG A 663 -3.48 44.10 -0.66
CA ARG A 663 -3.10 44.95 -1.81
C ARG A 663 -4.27 45.28 -2.73
N ARG A 664 -5.52 44.99 -2.32
CA ARG A 664 -6.75 45.10 -3.13
C ARG A 664 -6.73 44.23 -4.40
N ALA A 665 -5.90 43.20 -4.42
CA ALA A 665 -5.77 42.27 -5.54
C ALA A 665 -6.72 41.05 -5.40
N TRP A 666 -7.91 41.24 -4.83
CA TRP A 666 -8.87 40.16 -4.60
C TRP A 666 -9.34 39.50 -5.91
N TRP A 667 -9.42 40.27 -7.00
CA TRP A 667 -9.77 39.76 -8.32
C TRP A 667 -8.67 38.84 -8.88
N LEU A 668 -7.39 39.13 -8.64
CA LEU A 668 -6.27 38.24 -8.99
C LEU A 668 -6.31 36.94 -8.17
N VAL A 669 -6.65 37.04 -6.88
CA VAL A 669 -6.80 35.86 -6.01
C VAL A 669 -7.93 34.96 -6.49
N LEU A 670 -9.09 35.52 -6.85
CA LEU A 670 -10.21 34.74 -7.39
C LEU A 670 -9.92 34.19 -8.79
N LEU A 671 -9.36 34.99 -9.70
CA LEU A 671 -8.98 34.52 -11.04
C LEU A 671 -7.93 33.41 -10.96
N GLY A 672 -6.91 33.57 -10.11
CA GLY A 672 -5.91 32.54 -9.86
C GLY A 672 -6.56 31.27 -9.30
N SER A 673 -7.42 31.40 -8.29
CA SER A 673 -8.14 30.28 -7.71
C SER A 673 -9.04 29.54 -8.73
N TRP A 674 -9.78 30.25 -9.57
CA TRP A 674 -10.59 29.62 -10.63
C TRP A 674 -9.74 29.04 -11.77
N ALA A 675 -8.60 29.65 -12.11
CA ALA A 675 -7.66 29.09 -13.08
C ALA A 675 -7.02 27.79 -12.55
N THR A 676 -6.67 27.76 -11.26
CA THR A 676 -6.19 26.56 -10.56
C THR A 676 -7.25 25.48 -10.49
N TYR A 677 -8.52 25.83 -10.24
CA TYR A 677 -9.65 24.88 -10.31
C TYR A 677 -9.84 24.35 -11.73
N ALA A 678 -9.85 25.21 -12.75
CA ALA A 678 -9.98 24.79 -14.14
C ALA A 678 -8.83 23.91 -14.61
N ALA A 679 -7.60 24.19 -14.16
CA ALA A 679 -6.46 23.31 -14.37
C ALA A 679 -6.68 21.96 -13.67
N GLY A 680 -7.15 21.96 -12.42
CA GLY A 680 -7.49 20.76 -11.66
C GLY A 680 -8.54 19.87 -12.30
N VAL A 681 -9.53 20.44 -13.01
CA VAL A 681 -10.55 19.67 -13.72
C VAL A 681 -9.97 18.91 -14.93
N VAL A 682 -8.90 19.45 -15.53
CA VAL A 682 -8.23 18.84 -16.69
C VAL A 682 -7.06 17.96 -16.27
N TRP A 683 -6.43 18.29 -15.14
CA TRP A 683 -5.17 17.72 -14.70
C TRP A 683 -5.04 17.77 -13.17
N THR A 684 -4.98 16.60 -12.53
CA THR A 684 -4.72 16.45 -11.09
C THR A 684 -3.35 15.78 -10.87
N PRO A 685 -2.27 16.56 -10.71
CA PRO A 685 -0.95 16.04 -10.37
C PRO A 685 -0.84 15.62 -8.90
N ASP A 686 -0.06 14.57 -8.64
CA ASP A 686 0.29 14.10 -7.29
C ASP A 686 1.45 14.93 -6.72
N TRP A 687 1.13 16.08 -6.15
CA TRP A 687 2.14 17.03 -5.64
C TRP A 687 2.76 16.56 -4.33
N THR A 688 1.97 15.93 -3.48
CA THR A 688 2.47 15.24 -2.30
C THR A 688 2.04 13.79 -2.42
N ARG A 689 2.96 12.86 -2.19
CA ARG A 689 2.71 11.40 -2.22
C ARG A 689 1.74 10.93 -1.10
N GLY A 690 0.98 11.84 -0.49
CA GLY A 690 0.08 11.59 0.60
C GLY A 690 -1.30 11.14 0.10
N THR A 691 -1.83 10.09 0.71
CA THR A 691 -3.15 9.49 0.41
C THR A 691 -4.32 10.48 0.54
N TRP A 692 -4.14 11.56 1.31
CA TRP A 692 -5.14 12.61 1.48
C TRP A 692 -5.39 13.46 0.22
N GLU A 693 -4.41 13.58 -0.69
CA GLU A 693 -4.57 14.33 -1.94
C GLU A 693 -5.56 13.66 -2.87
N ALA A 694 -5.57 12.32 -2.86
CA ALA A 694 -6.55 11.54 -3.58
C ALA A 694 -7.97 11.91 -3.08
N ALA A 695 -8.24 11.84 -1.77
CA ALA A 695 -9.57 12.19 -1.25
C ALA A 695 -9.95 13.68 -1.44
N TYR A 696 -8.97 14.59 -1.37
CA TYR A 696 -9.19 16.03 -1.40
C TYR A 696 -8.19 16.77 -2.30
N PRO A 697 -8.34 16.69 -3.64
CA PRO A 697 -7.39 17.30 -4.57
C PRO A 697 -7.21 18.80 -4.30
N PRO A 698 -5.99 19.27 -3.95
CA PRO A 698 -5.77 20.66 -3.54
C PRO A 698 -6.18 21.68 -4.60
N LEU A 699 -5.97 21.36 -5.88
CA LEU A 699 -6.30 22.23 -7.02
C LEU A 699 -7.79 22.58 -7.09
N LEU A 700 -8.64 21.58 -6.86
CA LEU A 700 -10.10 21.71 -6.89
C LEU A 700 -10.59 22.36 -5.60
N TRP A 701 -10.23 21.78 -4.46
CA TRP A 701 -10.80 22.13 -3.16
C TRP A 701 -10.39 23.51 -2.64
N GLN A 702 -9.24 24.04 -3.08
CA GLN A 702 -8.84 25.40 -2.70
C GLN A 702 -9.86 26.47 -3.13
N VAL A 703 -10.64 26.25 -4.19
CA VAL A 703 -11.64 27.23 -4.67
C VAL A 703 -12.64 27.57 -3.58
N VAL A 704 -13.11 26.56 -2.85
CA VAL A 704 -14.09 26.71 -1.76
C VAL A 704 -13.48 27.50 -0.60
N PHE A 705 -12.24 27.18 -0.23
CA PHE A 705 -11.51 27.86 0.83
C PHE A 705 -11.26 29.33 0.51
N VAL A 706 -10.78 29.62 -0.70
CA VAL A 706 -10.46 30.97 -1.15
C VAL A 706 -11.71 31.86 -1.19
N HIS A 707 -12.86 31.34 -1.64
CA HIS A 707 -14.11 32.10 -1.57
C HIS A 707 -14.50 32.42 -0.13
N GLY A 708 -14.39 31.46 0.80
CA GLY A 708 -14.59 31.71 2.22
C GLY A 708 -13.67 32.80 2.77
N LEU A 709 -12.38 32.78 2.38
CA LEU A 709 -11.38 33.76 2.79
C LEU A 709 -11.71 35.18 2.26
N VAL A 710 -12.05 35.29 0.97
CA VAL A 710 -12.40 36.56 0.32
C VAL A 710 -13.69 37.15 0.90
N LEU A 711 -14.71 36.31 1.14
CA LEU A 711 -15.97 36.73 1.77
C LEU A 711 -15.75 37.26 3.19
N ALA A 712 -14.88 36.62 3.97
CA ALA A 712 -14.55 37.09 5.31
C ALA A 712 -13.74 38.39 5.31
N HIS A 713 -12.83 38.56 4.34
CA HIS A 713 -12.08 39.80 4.17
C HIS A 713 -13.01 40.98 3.84
N HIS A 714 -13.94 40.79 2.91
CA HIS A 714 -14.92 41.81 2.50
C HIS A 714 -16.22 41.77 3.29
N ARG A 715 -16.21 41.23 4.52
CA ARG A 715 -17.45 41.01 5.30
C ARG A 715 -18.26 42.29 5.54
N ARG A 716 -17.59 43.44 5.66
CA ARG A 716 -18.24 44.73 5.95
C ARG A 716 -18.98 45.22 4.71
N GLU A 717 -18.34 45.16 3.54
CA GLU A 717 -18.95 45.50 2.26
C GLU A 717 -20.06 44.53 1.90
N VAL A 718 -19.83 43.22 2.07
CA VAL A 718 -20.83 42.17 1.84
C VAL A 718 -22.03 42.39 2.76
N ARG A 719 -21.83 42.65 4.05
CA ARG A 719 -22.93 42.96 4.98
C ARG A 719 -23.70 44.21 4.56
N ALA A 720 -23.01 45.29 4.20
CA ALA A 720 -23.65 46.52 3.75
C ALA A 720 -24.47 46.34 2.45
N LEU A 721 -24.01 45.46 1.55
CA LEU A 721 -24.76 45.05 0.37
C LEU A 721 -26.00 44.23 0.78
N LEU A 722 -25.82 43.25 1.67
CA LEU A 722 -26.90 42.39 2.17
C LEU A 722 -27.93 43.12 3.03
N ASP A 723 -27.62 44.28 3.61
CA ASP A 723 -28.62 45.09 4.32
C ASP A 723 -29.64 45.72 3.35
N ARG A 724 -29.33 45.78 2.05
CA ARG A 724 -30.25 46.30 1.03
C ARG A 724 -31.41 45.34 0.80
N ALA A 725 -32.62 45.77 1.15
CA ALA A 725 -33.83 44.95 1.06
C ALA A 725 -34.16 44.45 -0.37
N TRP A 726 -33.75 45.17 -1.42
CA TRP A 726 -33.92 44.70 -2.80
C TRP A 726 -32.94 43.57 -3.14
N LEU A 727 -31.68 43.68 -2.69
CA LEU A 727 -30.66 42.67 -2.95
C LEU A 727 -30.97 41.38 -2.18
N ARG A 728 -31.45 41.48 -0.94
CA ARG A 728 -31.96 40.32 -0.18
C ARG A 728 -33.09 39.59 -0.89
N ARG A 729 -34.03 40.35 -1.46
CA ARG A 729 -35.15 39.78 -2.24
C ARG A 729 -34.64 39.15 -3.54
N ALA A 730 -33.67 39.76 -4.21
CA ALA A 730 -33.04 39.21 -5.40
C ALA A 730 -32.28 37.91 -5.10
N LEU A 731 -31.45 37.88 -4.06
CA LEU A 731 -30.72 36.68 -3.62
C LEU A 731 -31.67 35.57 -3.18
N LEU A 732 -32.75 35.91 -2.47
CA LEU A 732 -33.80 34.95 -2.13
C LEU A 732 -34.49 34.42 -3.38
N ALA A 733 -34.82 35.28 -4.36
CA ALA A 733 -35.42 34.85 -5.62
C ALA A 733 -34.48 33.93 -6.39
N VAL A 734 -33.18 34.25 -6.45
CA VAL A 734 -32.16 33.40 -7.06
C VAL A 734 -32.06 32.06 -6.32
N ALA A 735 -32.01 32.05 -4.99
CA ALA A 735 -31.98 30.82 -4.20
C ALA A 735 -33.23 29.96 -4.43
N VAL A 736 -34.40 30.58 -4.55
CA VAL A 736 -35.65 29.87 -4.85
C VAL A 736 -35.64 29.32 -6.28
N VAL A 737 -35.20 30.10 -7.27
CA VAL A 737 -35.11 29.65 -8.67
C VAL A 737 -34.11 28.51 -8.80
N LEU A 738 -32.91 28.66 -8.23
CA LEU A 738 -31.88 27.61 -8.23
C LEU A 738 -32.36 26.37 -7.49
N GLY A 739 -32.99 26.53 -6.32
CA GLY A 739 -33.53 25.41 -5.56
C GLY A 739 -34.68 24.68 -6.27
N LEU A 740 -35.57 25.41 -6.97
CA LEU A 740 -36.64 24.81 -7.78
C LEU A 740 -36.10 24.14 -9.04
N ALA A 741 -35.12 24.74 -9.71
CA ALA A 741 -34.44 24.14 -10.86
C ALA A 741 -33.71 22.86 -10.43
N TRP A 742 -33.02 22.90 -9.29
CA TRP A 742 -32.36 21.74 -8.70
C TRP A 742 -33.35 20.63 -8.31
N ALA A 743 -34.43 20.97 -7.61
CA ALA A 743 -35.49 20.02 -7.25
C ALA A 743 -36.17 19.44 -8.49
N GLY A 744 -36.42 20.25 -9.53
CA GLY A 744 -37.00 19.80 -10.78
C GLY A 744 -36.07 18.85 -11.56
N ALA A 745 -34.79 19.20 -11.70
CA ALA A 745 -33.80 18.35 -12.36
C ALA A 745 -33.61 17.01 -11.64
N THR A 746 -33.48 17.06 -10.30
CA THR A 746 -33.29 15.85 -9.47
C THR A 746 -34.53 14.95 -9.44
N THR A 747 -35.75 15.51 -9.38
CA THR A 747 -36.99 14.72 -9.47
C THR A 747 -37.19 14.13 -10.87
N ALA A 748 -36.93 14.90 -11.93
CA ALA A 748 -37.04 14.41 -13.30
C ALA A 748 -36.06 13.26 -13.56
N ALA A 749 -34.82 13.39 -13.10
CA ALA A 749 -33.81 12.33 -13.20
C ALA A 749 -34.19 11.09 -12.37
N ALA A 750 -34.73 11.29 -11.15
CA ALA A 750 -35.18 10.21 -10.29
C ALA A 750 -36.35 9.41 -10.87
N VAL A 751 -37.25 10.07 -11.61
CA VAL A 751 -38.40 9.46 -12.28
C VAL A 751 -37.99 8.79 -13.59
N ALA A 752 -37.10 9.43 -14.36
CA ALA A 752 -36.66 8.91 -15.66
C ALA A 752 -35.82 7.63 -15.51
N GLY A 753 -34.97 7.56 -14.48
CA GLY A 753 -34.00 6.46 -14.32
C GLY A 753 -32.95 6.42 -15.44
N GLY A 754 -32.00 5.50 -15.36
CA GLY A 754 -30.94 5.31 -16.37
C GLY A 754 -30.04 6.54 -16.58
N GLU A 755 -29.64 6.78 -17.84
CA GLU A 755 -28.74 7.86 -18.30
C GLU A 755 -29.01 9.27 -17.70
N PRO A 756 -30.26 9.79 -17.65
CA PRO A 756 -30.55 11.06 -16.99
C PRO A 756 -30.19 11.10 -15.50
N ALA A 757 -30.31 9.96 -14.81
CA ALA A 757 -29.95 9.83 -13.41
C ALA A 757 -28.42 9.82 -13.26
N GLU A 758 -27.72 9.06 -14.09
CA GLU A 758 -26.26 8.96 -14.10
C GLU A 758 -25.60 10.32 -14.38
N ARG A 759 -26.01 11.05 -15.42
CA ARG A 759 -25.47 12.39 -15.71
C ARG A 759 -25.70 13.40 -14.60
N LEU A 760 -26.81 13.28 -13.86
CA LEU A 760 -27.05 14.11 -12.70
C LEU A 760 -26.11 13.74 -11.56
N LEU A 761 -25.83 12.45 -11.37
CA LEU A 761 -24.89 11.96 -10.37
C LEU A 761 -23.48 12.47 -10.66
N ASP A 762 -23.01 12.44 -11.91
CA ASP A 762 -21.72 13.00 -12.33
C ASP A 762 -21.59 14.49 -12.01
N LEU A 763 -22.70 15.25 -12.15
CA LEU A 763 -22.73 16.67 -11.80
C LEU A 763 -22.80 16.93 -10.28
N THR A 764 -22.93 15.88 -9.47
CA THR A 764 -23.09 15.95 -8.00
C THR A 764 -22.08 15.16 -7.20
N ASP A 765 -21.12 14.50 -7.86
CA ASP A 765 -20.05 13.78 -7.18
C ASP A 765 -19.32 14.71 -6.21
N GLY A 766 -19.03 14.23 -5.00
CA GLY A 766 -18.44 15.02 -3.93
C GLY A 766 -16.94 15.24 -4.08
N ARG A 767 -16.21 14.30 -4.71
CA ARG A 767 -14.74 14.34 -4.81
C ARG A 767 -14.26 15.46 -5.72
N ASP A 768 -14.77 15.50 -6.95
CA ASP A 768 -14.25 16.35 -8.03
C ASP A 768 -14.86 17.76 -8.05
N LEU A 769 -15.72 18.07 -7.07
CA LEU A 769 -16.41 19.36 -6.94
C LEU A 769 -16.99 19.88 -8.28
N PRO A 770 -17.81 19.08 -8.99
CA PRO A 770 -18.45 19.50 -10.22
C PRO A 770 -19.35 20.71 -9.99
N ALA A 771 -19.73 21.39 -11.08
CA ALA A 771 -20.49 22.64 -11.01
C ALA A 771 -21.80 22.51 -10.20
N GLY A 772 -22.50 21.36 -10.27
CA GLY A 772 -23.71 21.12 -9.49
C GLY A 772 -23.45 21.12 -7.98
N ARG A 773 -22.33 20.52 -7.54
CA ARG A 773 -21.88 20.53 -6.15
C ARG A 773 -21.59 21.94 -5.63
N LEU A 774 -20.91 22.76 -6.43
CA LEU A 774 -20.64 24.16 -6.08
C LEU A 774 -21.93 24.99 -5.98
N VAL A 775 -22.91 24.75 -6.85
CA VAL A 775 -24.23 25.39 -6.78
C VAL A 775 -24.99 24.95 -5.51
N ALA A 776 -24.94 23.66 -5.17
CA ALA A 776 -25.53 23.14 -3.94
C ALA A 776 -24.89 23.78 -2.69
N LEU A 777 -23.56 23.94 -2.68
CA LEU A 777 -22.83 24.64 -1.62
C LEU A 777 -23.30 26.09 -1.47
N VAL A 778 -23.43 26.83 -2.57
CA VAL A 778 -23.93 28.21 -2.56
C VAL A 778 -25.37 28.26 -2.02
N LEU A 779 -26.24 27.34 -2.47
CA LEU A 779 -27.63 27.28 -2.01
C LEU A 779 -27.71 26.99 -0.50
N VAL A 780 -26.98 25.99 -0.01
CA VAL A 780 -26.91 25.66 1.42
C VAL A 780 -26.36 26.83 2.23
N ALA A 781 -25.29 27.49 1.77
CA ALA A 781 -24.73 28.65 2.44
C ALA A 781 -25.73 29.83 2.52
N LEU A 782 -26.49 30.09 1.44
CA LEU A 782 -27.54 31.12 1.40
C LEU A 782 -28.70 30.79 2.35
N VAL A 783 -29.18 29.54 2.36
CA VAL A 783 -30.26 29.10 3.24
C VAL A 783 -29.81 29.13 4.71
N ALA A 784 -28.60 28.66 5.00
CA ALA A 784 -28.01 28.74 6.34
C ALA A 784 -27.88 30.20 6.80
N TRP A 785 -27.43 31.10 5.93
CA TRP A 785 -27.36 32.53 6.23
C TRP A 785 -28.75 33.13 6.51
N LEU A 786 -29.77 32.81 5.70
CA LEU A 786 -31.14 33.27 5.91
C LEU A 786 -31.70 32.77 7.25
N LEU A 787 -31.52 31.48 7.53
CA LEU A 787 -31.98 30.83 8.75
C LEU A 787 -31.32 31.43 9.99
N LEU A 788 -29.99 31.56 9.97
CA LEU A 788 -29.23 32.16 11.07
C LEU A 788 -29.54 33.65 11.22
N THR A 789 -29.89 34.36 10.15
CA THR A 789 -30.26 35.79 10.24
C THR A 789 -31.67 35.97 10.79
N ALA A 790 -32.62 35.13 10.40
CA ALA A 790 -34.04 35.24 10.77
C ALA A 790 -34.36 34.60 12.13
N CYS A 791 -33.67 33.53 12.50
CA CYS A 791 -34.00 32.67 13.63
C CYS A 791 -32.86 32.55 14.65
N TRP A 792 -31.91 33.50 14.68
CA TRP A 792 -30.72 33.39 15.54
C TRP A 792 -31.05 33.16 17.01
N ARG A 793 -31.91 33.99 17.62
CA ARG A 793 -32.15 33.93 19.08
C ARG A 793 -32.74 32.59 19.55
N PRO A 794 -33.78 32.02 18.91
CA PRO A 794 -34.25 30.70 19.30
C PRO A 794 -33.20 29.61 19.03
N LEU A 795 -32.48 29.69 17.90
CA LEU A 795 -31.42 28.72 17.59
C LEU A 795 -30.26 28.79 18.58
N ALA A 796 -29.80 29.98 18.96
CA ALA A 796 -28.73 30.19 19.91
C ALA A 796 -29.08 29.59 21.28
N ARG A 797 -30.30 29.83 21.79
CA ARG A 797 -30.73 29.24 23.08
C ARG A 797 -30.64 27.72 23.13
N VAL A 798 -30.89 27.05 22.00
CA VAL A 798 -30.90 25.59 21.91
C VAL A 798 -29.51 25.04 21.56
N LEU A 799 -28.87 25.61 20.55
CA LEU A 799 -27.65 25.08 19.95
C LEU A 799 -26.38 25.60 20.62
N GLU A 800 -26.35 26.83 21.10
CA GLU A 800 -25.14 27.44 21.67
C GLU A 800 -24.57 26.63 22.85
N PRO A 801 -25.35 26.19 23.86
CA PRO A 801 -24.79 25.50 25.03
C PRO A 801 -24.17 24.13 24.71
N VAL A 802 -24.63 23.51 23.62
CA VAL A 802 -24.25 22.15 23.22
C VAL A 802 -23.18 22.19 22.13
N VAL A 803 -23.43 22.94 21.07
CA VAL A 803 -22.71 22.84 19.79
C VAL A 803 -21.59 23.88 19.66
N ALA A 804 -21.76 25.10 20.19
CA ALA A 804 -20.71 26.12 20.11
C ALA A 804 -19.39 25.70 20.79
N PRO A 805 -19.39 25.01 21.95
CA PRO A 805 -18.17 24.47 22.53
C PRO A 805 -17.45 23.51 21.58
N VAL A 806 -18.17 22.61 20.90
CA VAL A 806 -17.61 21.65 19.94
C VAL A 806 -16.96 22.38 18.77
N GLY A 807 -17.65 23.35 18.18
CA GLY A 807 -17.10 24.18 17.11
C GLY A 807 -15.85 24.95 17.53
N SER A 808 -15.78 25.35 18.79
CA SER A 808 -14.62 26.07 19.34
C SER A 808 -13.37 25.20 19.52
N ALA A 809 -13.55 23.88 19.64
CA ALA A 809 -12.52 22.89 19.95
C ALA A 809 -12.32 21.89 18.80
N GLY A 810 -12.48 22.34 17.55
CA GLY A 810 -12.50 21.44 16.39
C GLY A 810 -11.29 20.53 16.24
N THR A 811 -10.07 20.99 16.54
CA THR A 811 -8.87 20.12 16.46
C THR A 811 -8.92 19.00 17.50
N THR A 812 -9.40 19.28 18.71
CA THR A 812 -9.56 18.26 19.77
C THR A 812 -10.62 17.24 19.40
N VAL A 813 -11.75 17.70 18.86
CA VAL A 813 -12.84 16.83 18.38
C VAL A 813 -12.32 15.89 17.29
N LEU A 814 -11.56 16.43 16.33
CA LEU A 814 -10.95 15.64 15.25
C LEU A 814 -9.94 14.60 15.78
N ALA A 815 -9.10 14.94 16.75
CA ALA A 815 -8.18 13.96 17.33
C ALA A 815 -8.91 12.86 18.12
N VAL A 816 -9.86 13.25 18.98
CA VAL A 816 -10.52 12.32 19.91
C VAL A 816 -11.49 11.39 19.17
N HIS A 817 -12.22 11.88 18.17
CA HIS A 817 -13.24 11.03 17.53
C HIS A 817 -12.64 9.82 16.80
N VAL A 818 -11.44 9.91 16.22
CA VAL A 818 -10.75 8.77 15.60
C VAL A 818 -10.52 7.66 16.63
N LEU A 819 -10.03 8.02 17.81
CA LEU A 819 -9.80 7.06 18.90
C LEU A 819 -11.13 6.47 19.42
N LEU A 820 -12.21 7.26 19.40
CA LEU A 820 -13.55 6.77 19.75
C LEU A 820 -14.12 5.81 18.69
N LEU A 821 -13.77 5.98 17.41
CA LEU A 821 -14.17 5.05 16.35
C LEU A 821 -13.47 3.71 16.53
N VAL A 822 -12.16 3.70 16.79
CA VAL A 822 -11.41 2.46 17.12
C VAL A 822 -11.99 1.80 18.37
N ALA A 823 -12.23 2.57 19.44
CA ALA A 823 -12.84 2.05 20.66
C ALA A 823 -14.24 1.48 20.43
N LEU A 824 -15.03 2.09 19.55
CA LEU A 824 -16.37 1.61 19.21
C LEU A 824 -16.32 0.32 18.38
N ALA A 825 -15.36 0.22 17.45
CA ALA A 825 -15.14 -0.98 16.64
C ALA A 825 -14.65 -2.18 17.47
N ALA A 826 -13.92 -1.93 18.56
CA ALA A 826 -13.49 -2.96 19.50
C ALA A 826 -14.63 -3.54 20.36
N LEU A 827 -15.79 -2.88 20.44
CA LEU A 827 -16.91 -3.36 21.25
C LEU A 827 -17.73 -4.40 20.46
N PRO A 828 -18.20 -5.49 21.09
CA PRO A 828 -19.04 -6.50 20.46
C PRO A 828 -20.49 -6.00 20.30
N LEU A 829 -20.68 -4.88 19.61
CA LEU A 829 -21.97 -4.25 19.34
C LEU A 829 -22.36 -4.51 17.88
N ASP A 830 -23.59 -4.99 17.66
CA ASP A 830 -24.14 -5.08 16.32
C ASP A 830 -24.55 -3.68 15.80
N LEU A 831 -23.57 -2.95 15.25
CA LEU A 831 -23.76 -1.64 14.64
C LEU A 831 -24.51 -1.70 13.30
N ALA A 832 -24.78 -2.88 12.73
CA ALA A 832 -25.66 -3.01 11.58
C ALA A 832 -27.13 -2.71 11.97
N THR A 833 -27.50 -3.06 13.20
CA THR A 833 -28.81 -2.73 13.77
C THR A 833 -28.99 -1.23 13.98
N GLY A 834 -29.95 -0.63 13.27
CA GLY A 834 -30.09 0.83 13.18
C GLY A 834 -30.29 1.57 14.51
N TRP A 835 -31.02 0.99 15.48
CA TRP A 835 -31.21 1.63 16.79
C TRP A 835 -29.96 1.52 17.68
N VAL A 836 -29.22 0.40 17.59
CA VAL A 836 -27.93 0.22 18.28
C VAL A 836 -26.94 1.26 17.76
N ARG A 837 -26.85 1.41 16.44
CA ARG A 837 -26.03 2.45 15.79
C ARG A 837 -26.43 3.87 16.21
N ALA A 838 -27.72 4.17 16.32
CA ALA A 838 -28.21 5.46 16.79
C ALA A 838 -27.79 5.75 18.25
N LEU A 839 -27.90 4.76 19.14
CA LEU A 839 -27.45 4.87 20.52
C LEU A 839 -25.92 5.02 20.61
N ALA A 840 -25.16 4.24 19.84
CA ALA A 840 -23.71 4.35 19.75
C ALA A 840 -23.29 5.75 19.28
N THR A 841 -23.94 6.29 18.24
CA THR A 841 -23.70 7.64 17.75
C THR A 841 -23.97 8.69 18.84
N LEU A 842 -25.09 8.58 19.56
CA LEU A 842 -25.42 9.47 20.67
C LEU A 842 -24.39 9.38 21.81
N ALA A 843 -23.89 8.18 22.10
CA ALA A 843 -22.86 7.95 23.11
C ALA A 843 -21.53 8.61 22.70
N VAL A 844 -21.06 8.40 21.46
CA VAL A 844 -19.83 9.02 20.94
C VAL A 844 -19.95 10.55 20.97
N VAL A 845 -21.06 11.11 20.51
CA VAL A 845 -21.30 12.57 20.57
C VAL A 845 -21.33 13.08 22.01
N ALA A 846 -21.93 12.34 22.94
CA ALA A 846 -21.94 12.71 24.36
C ALA A 846 -20.53 12.70 24.97
N VAL A 847 -19.69 11.70 24.63
CA VAL A 847 -18.30 11.63 25.08
C VAL A 847 -17.49 12.79 24.51
N VAL A 848 -17.65 13.12 23.23
CA VAL A 848 -17.02 14.30 22.62
C VAL A 848 -17.44 15.59 23.33
N LEU A 849 -18.73 15.75 23.67
CA LEU A 849 -19.23 16.91 24.40
C LEU A 849 -18.64 17.00 25.82
N LEU A 850 -18.52 15.87 26.52
CA LEU A 850 -17.88 15.80 27.84
C LEU A 850 -16.39 16.13 27.76
N ALA A 851 -15.69 15.58 26.76
CA ALA A 851 -14.28 15.84 26.51
C ALA A 851 -14.01 17.34 26.31
N VAL A 852 -14.82 18.02 25.50
CA VAL A 852 -14.72 19.47 25.26
C VAL A 852 -15.05 20.30 26.51
N ARG A 853 -16.01 19.86 27.33
CA ARG A 853 -16.40 20.57 28.57
C ARG A 853 -15.35 20.39 29.66
N SER A 854 -14.70 19.24 29.74
CA SER A 854 -13.62 18.99 30.71
C SER A 854 -12.47 19.99 30.49
N ARG A 855 -11.94 20.57 31.57
CA ARG A 855 -10.80 21.52 31.48
C ARG A 855 -9.48 20.81 31.15
N VAL A 856 -9.45 19.49 31.24
CA VAL A 856 -8.27 18.64 31.10
C VAL A 856 -7.69 18.71 29.68
N LEU A 857 -8.54 18.69 28.64
CA LEU A 857 -8.08 18.73 27.24
C LEU A 857 -7.74 20.14 26.74
N ARG A 858 -8.40 21.19 27.26
CA ARG A 858 -8.13 22.60 26.88
C ARG A 858 -6.74 23.11 27.33
N ALA A 859 -6.09 22.43 28.26
CA ALA A 859 -4.75 22.77 28.72
C ALA A 859 -3.63 22.22 27.82
N VAL A 860 -3.92 21.24 26.96
CA VAL A 860 -2.91 20.45 26.23
C VAL A 860 -2.90 20.75 24.73
N LEU A 861 -4.06 21.02 24.12
CA LEU A 861 -4.17 21.42 22.71
C LEU A 861 -4.77 22.84 22.63
N PRO A 862 -3.98 23.89 22.38
CA PRO A 862 -4.55 25.23 22.25
C PRO A 862 -5.47 25.32 21.02
N GLY A 863 -6.71 25.75 21.27
CA GLY A 863 -7.80 25.88 20.30
C GLY A 863 -7.54 26.82 19.14
#